data_AF-U5N6K9-F1
#
_entry.id   AF-U5N6K9-F1
#
_cell.length_a   1.000
_cell.length_b   1.000
_cell.length_c   1.000
_cell.angle_alpha   90.00
_cell.angle_beta   90.00
_cell.angle_gamma   90.00
#
_symmetry.space_group_name_H-M   'P 1'
#
loop_
_entity.id
_entity.type
_entity.pdbx_description
1 polymer ?
#
loop_
_entity_poly.entity_id
_entity_poly.type
_entity_poly.pdbx_seq_one_letter_code
_entity_poly.pdbx_strand_id
1 'polypeptide(L)'
;MSLTALPAHPPVAFLDLPPVARAGGRIVLPGSKSISNRALLLAAFCAGDTVLTNVLDSDDTQVMLSALRALGCTIKQEETRCIVHGMGNAPVQRKADLYLGNAGTALRPLTAVLALTGGEYTLRGVPRMHERPIADLVDALRGLGCVIKHLGTPGYPPLRIQSPTLRLDAPVRVRGDVSSQFLTALLLALPLVATQDVTIDVEGELISRPYVALTLHLLARFGVVVRQAGWQRFTIPAGSVLRSPGAYAIEPDASSASYFIALGAIAADANDPIRIEHLGTDSIQGDLRFVDAVRAMGAHVSASQDALAIHRGLLHGIDIDANDFPDAAMTLAALALYAQGPTTLRNIASWRVKETDRITAMACELRKLGATVEEGPDFLRIAPPTCWKTASIHTYDDHRMAMCCALAACNPAALPVRIEQPGCVAKTFPTFFDTWFAVAHSASKHIPVLCIDGPTASGKGTLAAALARRLGYHVLDSGALYRIAALAAERQGLRIGPEGETAIATLLPQCKIVFDQDKVWLDGADVTEAIRSERCAMLASQVSALPAVRRALLDVQRAFRTSPGLVADGRDMGTVLFPDAPLKIFLNASAEERARRRHAQLVARGVSTTLDDLCADLMERDRRDRSRSVAPLVPAQDAVLLDNSALSVEESVELVWDWWQQRRPFGLTG
;
A
#
# COMPACT_ATOMS: atom_id res chain seq x y z
N MET A 1 -12.51 -0.67 25.08
CA MET A 1 -12.45 -1.56 23.89
C MET A 1 -11.31 -1.10 22.98
N SER A 2 -10.50 -2.03 22.46
CA SER A 2 -9.41 -1.74 21.51
C SER A 2 -9.73 -2.43 20.20
N LEU A 3 -9.96 -1.65 19.14
CA LEU A 3 -10.13 -2.13 17.77
C LEU A 3 -8.73 -2.17 17.13
N THR A 4 -8.24 -3.36 16.77
CA THR A 4 -6.97 -3.53 16.04
C THR A 4 -7.24 -3.90 14.58
N ALA A 5 -6.33 -3.46 13.71
CA ALA A 5 -6.51 -3.25 12.27
C ALA A 5 -6.90 -4.47 11.41
N LEU A 6 -7.53 -4.16 10.27
CA LEU A 6 -7.80 -5.05 9.13
C LEU A 6 -6.55 -5.14 8.21
N PRO A 7 -6.33 -6.28 7.52
CA PRO A 7 -5.23 -6.44 6.56
C PRO A 7 -5.54 -5.82 5.18
N ALA A 8 -4.49 -5.77 4.34
CA ALA A 8 -4.40 -5.22 2.98
C ALA A 8 -5.75 -5.05 2.26
N HIS A 9 -6.10 -3.79 2.00
CA HIS A 9 -7.30 -3.43 1.26
C HIS A 9 -7.39 -4.20 -0.07
N PRO A 10 -8.57 -4.77 -0.42
CA PRO A 10 -8.79 -5.35 -1.75
C PRO A 10 -8.52 -4.28 -2.82
N PRO A 11 -8.20 -4.67 -4.07
CA PRO A 11 -7.96 -3.70 -5.13
C PRO A 11 -9.21 -2.82 -5.33
N VAL A 12 -9.12 -1.57 -4.91
CA VAL A 12 -10.16 -0.55 -5.08
C VAL A 12 -9.83 0.30 -6.31
N ALA A 13 -10.86 0.78 -7.00
CA ALA A 13 -10.69 1.65 -8.17
C ALA A 13 -10.07 3.00 -7.80
N PHE A 14 -10.36 3.50 -6.60
CA PHE A 14 -9.79 4.71 -6.04
C PHE A 14 -9.84 4.66 -4.50
N LEU A 15 -9.06 5.52 -3.86
CA LEU A 15 -9.11 5.80 -2.43
C LEU A 15 -9.28 7.30 -2.20
N ASP A 16 -10.38 7.68 -1.55
CA ASP A 16 -10.60 9.06 -1.12
C ASP A 16 -9.91 9.27 0.24
N LEU A 17 -8.87 10.08 0.25
CA LEU A 17 -8.15 10.44 1.48
C LEU A 17 -8.87 11.59 2.19
N PRO A 18 -9.36 11.39 3.43
CA PRO A 18 -9.87 12.48 4.24
C PRO A 18 -8.73 13.44 4.60
N PRO A 19 -9.03 14.75 4.75
CA PRO A 19 -8.04 15.74 5.18
C PRO A 19 -7.29 15.30 6.45
N VAL A 20 -5.96 15.32 6.40
CA VAL A 20 -5.08 15.01 7.53
C VAL A 20 -4.96 16.25 8.39
N ALA A 21 -5.32 16.13 9.67
CA ALA A 21 -5.26 17.23 10.63
C ALA A 21 -3.92 17.26 11.38
N ARG A 22 -3.38 16.08 11.70
CA ARG A 22 -2.09 15.89 12.38
C ARG A 22 -1.51 14.53 12.02
N ALA A 23 -0.22 14.34 12.29
CA ALA A 23 0.43 13.05 12.19
C ALA A 23 1.32 12.78 13.41
N GLY A 24 1.53 11.51 13.74
CA GLY A 24 2.33 11.10 14.90
C GLY A 24 2.38 9.58 15.04
N GLY A 25 3.27 9.09 15.91
CA GLY A 25 3.44 7.66 16.16
C GLY A 25 4.71 7.04 15.56
N ARG A 26 4.80 5.71 15.70
CA ARG A 26 5.97 4.91 15.33
C ARG A 26 5.65 3.95 14.21
N ILE A 27 6.57 3.82 13.25
CA ILE A 27 6.43 2.90 12.12
C ILE A 27 7.73 2.13 11.89
N VAL A 28 7.56 0.88 11.44
CA VAL A 28 8.62 0.06 10.85
C VAL A 28 8.27 -0.09 9.38
N LEU A 29 9.21 0.25 8.51
CA LEU A 29 9.00 0.18 7.06
C LEU A 29 9.44 -1.20 6.54
N PRO A 30 8.85 -1.66 5.42
CA PRO A 30 9.30 -2.91 4.81
C PRO A 30 10.73 -2.75 4.26
N GLY A 31 11.39 -3.89 4.03
CA GLY A 31 12.74 -3.92 3.49
C GLY A 31 12.91 -3.18 2.17
N SER A 32 14.14 -2.74 1.90
CA SER A 32 14.50 -2.04 0.68
C SER A 32 14.36 -2.94 -0.55
N LYS A 33 13.60 -2.49 -1.56
CA LYS A 33 13.48 -3.23 -2.84
C LYS A 33 14.85 -3.40 -3.51
N SER A 34 15.62 -2.33 -3.54
CA SER A 34 16.92 -2.27 -4.22
C SER A 34 17.95 -3.20 -3.57
N ILE A 35 17.91 -3.33 -2.24
CA ILE A 35 18.75 -4.26 -1.48
C ILE A 35 18.22 -5.69 -1.66
N SER A 36 16.91 -5.91 -1.48
CA SER A 36 16.27 -7.23 -1.57
C SER A 36 16.61 -7.94 -2.87
N ASN A 37 16.38 -7.30 -4.03
CA ASN A 37 16.63 -7.93 -5.33
C ASN A 37 18.11 -8.20 -5.59
N ARG A 38 19.02 -7.34 -5.12
CA ARG A 38 20.47 -7.57 -5.24
C ARG A 38 20.94 -8.68 -4.31
N ALA A 39 20.50 -8.68 -3.06
CA ALA A 39 20.84 -9.70 -2.08
C ALA A 39 20.31 -11.08 -2.49
N LEU A 40 19.08 -11.16 -3.01
CA LEU A 40 18.51 -12.39 -3.56
C LEU A 40 19.34 -12.93 -4.73
N LEU A 41 19.73 -12.07 -5.68
CA LEU A 41 20.56 -12.46 -6.81
C LEU A 41 21.96 -12.92 -6.35
N LEU A 42 22.63 -12.14 -5.51
CA LEU A 42 23.95 -12.48 -4.98
C LEU A 42 23.93 -13.78 -4.18
N ALA A 43 22.92 -13.97 -3.32
CA ALA A 43 22.73 -15.20 -2.57
C ALA A 43 22.51 -16.42 -3.48
N ALA A 44 21.72 -16.26 -4.56
CA ALA A 44 21.45 -17.34 -5.49
C ALA A 44 22.68 -17.74 -6.32
N PHE A 45 23.60 -16.81 -6.59
CA PHE A 45 24.81 -17.04 -7.40
C PHE A 45 26.12 -17.07 -6.59
N CYS A 46 26.03 -17.23 -5.27
CA CYS A 46 27.20 -17.40 -4.41
C CYS A 46 27.48 -18.88 -4.10
N ALA A 47 28.69 -19.13 -3.60
CA ALA A 47 29.04 -20.38 -2.93
C ALA A 47 28.52 -20.37 -1.48
N GLY A 48 27.65 -21.32 -1.15
CA GLY A 48 27.07 -21.51 0.19
C GLY A 48 25.63 -21.02 0.32
N ASP A 49 25.02 -21.29 1.46
CA ASP A 49 23.64 -20.91 1.77
C ASP A 49 23.59 -19.55 2.46
N THR A 50 22.62 -18.71 2.12
CA THR A 50 22.43 -17.39 2.74
C THR A 50 21.04 -17.26 3.36
N VAL A 51 20.99 -16.81 4.61
CA VAL A 51 19.73 -16.41 5.27
C VAL A 51 19.53 -14.91 5.09
N LEU A 52 18.47 -14.54 4.37
CA LEU A 52 18.02 -13.16 4.21
C LEU A 52 16.84 -12.90 5.15
N THR A 53 16.86 -11.78 5.87
CA THR A 53 15.74 -11.33 6.72
C THR A 53 15.26 -9.96 6.28
N ASN A 54 13.97 -9.68 6.53
CA ASN A 54 13.29 -8.47 6.05
C ASN A 54 13.36 -8.32 4.52
N VAL A 55 13.35 -9.44 3.78
CA VAL A 55 13.14 -9.42 2.33
C VAL A 55 11.80 -8.78 2.07
N LEU A 56 11.80 -7.71 1.25
CA LEU A 56 10.57 -7.05 0.85
C LEU A 56 9.62 -8.07 0.21
N ASP A 57 8.38 -8.15 0.68
CA ASP A 57 7.32 -8.86 0.00
C ASP A 57 6.58 -7.88 -0.92
N SER A 58 6.91 -7.90 -2.21
CA SER A 58 6.30 -7.02 -3.22
C SER A 58 6.33 -7.68 -4.60
N ASP A 59 5.59 -7.11 -5.57
CA ASP A 59 5.54 -7.67 -6.93
C ASP A 59 6.94 -7.87 -7.55
N ASP A 60 7.84 -6.89 -7.35
CA ASP A 60 9.20 -6.91 -7.92
C ASP A 60 10.06 -8.03 -7.31
N THR A 61 9.95 -8.31 -6.00
CA THR A 61 10.72 -9.38 -5.34
C THR A 61 10.10 -10.75 -5.55
N GLN A 62 8.77 -10.86 -5.63
CA GLN A 62 8.07 -12.09 -5.97
C GLN A 62 8.43 -12.56 -7.39
N VAL A 63 8.55 -11.62 -8.33
CA VAL A 63 9.07 -11.89 -9.67
C VAL A 63 10.52 -12.40 -9.63
N MET A 64 11.41 -11.76 -8.85
CA MET A 64 12.80 -12.21 -8.70
C MET A 64 12.87 -13.63 -8.11
N LEU A 65 12.16 -13.88 -7.02
CA LEU A 65 12.08 -15.20 -6.37
C LEU A 65 11.58 -16.27 -7.33
N SER A 66 10.55 -15.97 -8.11
CA SER A 66 10.01 -16.88 -9.12
C SER A 66 11.03 -17.18 -10.23
N ALA A 67 11.74 -16.16 -10.71
CA ALA A 67 12.79 -16.34 -11.72
C ALA A 67 13.95 -17.18 -11.19
N LEU A 68 14.42 -16.93 -9.97
CA LEU A 68 15.50 -17.71 -9.35
C LEU A 68 15.10 -19.18 -9.14
N ARG A 69 13.86 -19.45 -8.70
CA ARG A 69 13.32 -20.82 -8.62
C ARG A 69 13.27 -21.50 -9.99
N ALA A 70 12.83 -20.79 -11.03
CA ALA A 70 12.81 -21.31 -12.40
C ALA A 70 14.21 -21.61 -12.95
N LEU A 71 15.23 -20.90 -12.47
CA LEU A 71 16.64 -21.16 -12.78
C LEU A 71 17.25 -22.32 -11.97
N GLY A 72 16.46 -22.94 -11.08
CA GLY A 72 16.85 -24.09 -10.26
C GLY A 72 17.41 -23.74 -8.88
N CYS A 73 17.28 -22.49 -8.43
CA CYS A 73 17.66 -22.10 -7.08
C CYS A 73 16.65 -22.66 -6.07
N THR A 74 17.13 -23.35 -5.03
CA THR A 74 16.26 -23.77 -3.93
C THR A 74 16.11 -22.61 -2.95
N ILE A 75 14.87 -22.18 -2.71
CA ILE A 75 14.57 -21.05 -1.82
C ILE A 75 13.43 -21.45 -0.88
N LYS A 76 13.71 -21.46 0.44
CA LYS A 76 12.68 -21.62 1.48
C LYS A 76 12.30 -20.24 1.99
N GLN A 77 11.00 -19.91 1.98
CA GLN A 77 10.50 -18.60 2.35
C GLN A 77 9.45 -18.73 3.45
N GLU A 78 9.61 -17.94 4.50
CA GLU A 78 8.68 -17.81 5.64
C GLU A 78 8.49 -16.30 5.86
N GLU A 79 7.33 -15.77 5.47
CA GLU A 79 7.06 -14.32 5.48
C GLU A 79 8.17 -13.53 4.74
N THR A 80 8.88 -12.65 5.46
CA THR A 80 9.99 -11.82 4.95
C THR A 80 11.37 -12.47 5.13
N ARG A 81 11.43 -13.72 5.61
CA ARG A 81 12.67 -14.49 5.76
C ARG A 81 12.83 -15.47 4.61
N CYS A 82 14.00 -15.44 3.96
CA CYS A 82 14.36 -16.36 2.89
C CYS A 82 15.66 -17.10 3.21
N ILE A 83 15.66 -18.42 3.08
CA ILE A 83 16.88 -19.24 3.05
C ILE A 83 17.13 -19.58 1.59
N VAL A 84 18.20 -19.01 1.02
CA VAL A 84 18.60 -19.17 -0.37
C VAL A 84 19.79 -20.11 -0.44
N HIS A 85 19.61 -21.25 -1.11
CA HIS A 85 20.68 -22.19 -1.37
C HIS A 85 21.41 -21.80 -2.66
N GLY A 86 22.66 -21.35 -2.53
CA GLY A 86 23.45 -20.82 -3.64
C GLY A 86 23.73 -21.88 -4.72
N MET A 87 23.52 -21.51 -5.98
CA MET A 87 23.80 -22.36 -7.15
C MET A 87 25.28 -22.34 -7.57
N GLY A 88 26.11 -21.51 -6.93
CA GLY A 88 27.45 -21.20 -7.42
C GLY A 88 27.40 -20.21 -8.60
N ASN A 89 28.34 -20.34 -9.54
CA ASN A 89 28.58 -19.31 -10.55
C ASN A 89 27.68 -19.41 -11.81
N ALA A 90 26.77 -20.37 -11.90
CA ALA A 90 25.89 -20.55 -13.04
C ALA A 90 24.53 -21.11 -12.63
N PRO A 91 23.46 -20.85 -13.42
CA PRO A 91 22.15 -21.46 -13.18
C PRO A 91 22.21 -22.98 -13.31
N VAL A 92 21.46 -23.68 -12.45
CA VAL A 92 21.27 -25.14 -12.55
C VAL A 92 20.47 -25.46 -13.81
N GLN A 93 19.38 -24.72 -14.06
CA GLN A 93 18.59 -24.86 -15.28
C GLN A 93 19.17 -24.03 -16.41
N ARG A 94 19.62 -24.72 -17.47
CA ARG A 94 20.25 -24.11 -18.64
C ARG A 94 19.25 -23.62 -19.69
N LYS A 95 17.94 -23.77 -19.44
CA LYS A 95 16.86 -23.30 -20.31
C LYS A 95 15.65 -22.85 -19.50
N ALA A 96 15.15 -21.64 -19.76
CA ALA A 96 13.93 -21.13 -19.10
C ALA A 96 13.25 -19.98 -19.87
N ASP A 97 11.92 -19.86 -19.74
CA ASP A 97 11.15 -18.66 -20.09
C ASP A 97 10.81 -17.91 -18.80
N LEU A 98 11.34 -16.70 -18.66
CA LEU A 98 11.24 -15.88 -17.45
C LEU A 98 10.31 -14.70 -17.70
N TYR A 99 9.16 -14.73 -17.03
CA TYR A 99 8.26 -13.58 -16.94
C TYR A 99 8.67 -12.68 -15.78
N LEU A 100 8.98 -11.43 -16.08
CA LEU A 100 9.60 -10.47 -15.15
C LEU A 100 8.73 -9.24 -14.87
N GLY A 101 7.44 -9.30 -15.19
CA GLY A 101 6.48 -8.22 -14.94
C GLY A 101 6.96 -6.85 -15.46
N ASN A 102 6.81 -5.80 -14.63
CA ASN A 102 7.41 -4.49 -14.85
C ASN A 102 8.63 -4.24 -13.92
N ALA A 103 9.33 -5.31 -13.52
CA ALA A 103 10.40 -5.27 -12.52
C ALA A 103 11.78 -5.04 -13.18
N GLY A 104 12.17 -3.77 -13.32
CA GLY A 104 13.47 -3.43 -13.93
C GLY A 104 14.65 -3.91 -13.09
N THR A 105 14.50 -3.87 -11.77
CA THR A 105 15.49 -4.34 -10.80
C THR A 105 15.75 -5.85 -10.85
N ALA A 106 14.84 -6.63 -11.45
CA ALA A 106 15.05 -8.05 -11.73
C ALA A 106 15.58 -8.28 -13.15
N LEU A 107 14.96 -7.65 -14.15
CA LEU A 107 15.25 -7.92 -15.56
C LEU A 107 16.68 -7.57 -15.99
N ARG A 108 17.22 -6.42 -15.56
CA ARG A 108 18.57 -5.99 -15.99
C ARG A 108 19.66 -6.91 -15.40
N PRO A 109 19.70 -7.16 -14.07
CA PRO A 109 20.71 -8.06 -13.51
C PRO A 109 20.61 -9.49 -14.03
N LEU A 110 19.40 -10.05 -14.16
CA LEU A 110 19.23 -11.39 -14.72
C LEU A 110 19.68 -11.46 -16.19
N THR A 111 19.43 -10.42 -16.98
CA THR A 111 19.95 -10.36 -18.36
C THR A 111 21.47 -10.47 -18.37
N ALA A 112 22.18 -9.72 -17.52
CA ALA A 112 23.64 -9.76 -17.45
C ALA A 112 24.17 -11.12 -16.98
N VAL A 113 23.63 -11.65 -15.87
CA VAL A 113 24.03 -12.96 -15.33
C VAL A 113 23.83 -14.08 -16.35
N LEU A 114 22.65 -14.15 -16.97
CA LEU A 114 22.32 -15.23 -17.90
C LEU A 114 23.07 -15.10 -19.22
N ALA A 115 23.34 -13.88 -19.68
CA ALA A 115 24.14 -13.65 -20.88
C ALA A 115 25.62 -14.06 -20.70
N LEU A 116 26.19 -13.80 -19.52
CA LEU A 116 27.60 -14.13 -19.23
C LEU A 116 27.80 -15.61 -18.90
N THR A 117 26.89 -16.21 -18.14
CA THR A 117 27.00 -17.62 -17.71
C THR A 117 26.47 -18.61 -18.76
N GLY A 118 25.72 -18.13 -19.74
CA GLY A 118 25.21 -18.90 -20.88
C GLY A 118 24.02 -19.82 -20.58
N GLY A 119 23.43 -20.38 -21.63
CA GLY A 119 22.18 -21.17 -21.62
C GLY A 119 21.21 -20.69 -22.72
N GLU A 120 19.96 -21.14 -22.69
CA GLU A 120 18.89 -20.72 -23.60
C GLU A 120 17.74 -20.09 -22.81
N TYR A 121 17.69 -18.75 -22.75
CA TYR A 121 16.69 -18.06 -21.93
C TYR A 121 15.87 -17.07 -22.74
N THR A 122 14.59 -16.95 -22.39
CA THR A 122 13.71 -15.88 -22.86
C THR A 122 13.33 -15.01 -21.67
N LEU A 123 13.53 -13.69 -21.76
CA LEU A 123 13.15 -12.74 -20.72
C LEU A 123 12.10 -11.78 -21.29
N ARG A 124 10.93 -11.71 -20.65
CA ARG A 124 9.80 -10.87 -21.09
C ARG A 124 9.05 -10.27 -19.90
N GLY A 125 8.15 -9.32 -20.16
CA GLY A 125 7.35 -8.69 -19.12
C GLY A 125 5.96 -8.29 -19.59
N VAL A 126 5.36 -7.34 -18.88
CA VAL A 126 4.14 -6.66 -19.32
C VAL A 126 4.43 -5.74 -20.52
N PRO A 127 3.42 -5.27 -21.28
CA PRO A 127 3.63 -4.36 -22.42
C PRO A 127 4.53 -3.16 -22.09
N ARG A 128 4.32 -2.51 -20.94
CA ARG A 128 5.16 -1.39 -20.49
C ARG A 128 6.65 -1.75 -20.35
N MET A 129 6.98 -3.00 -19.98
CA MET A 129 8.38 -3.44 -19.91
C MET A 129 9.05 -3.44 -21.30
N HIS A 130 8.29 -3.65 -22.37
CA HIS A 130 8.78 -3.64 -23.75
C HIS A 130 9.00 -2.23 -24.31
N GLU A 131 8.75 -1.20 -23.50
CA GLU A 131 9.05 0.21 -23.79
C GLU A 131 10.16 0.75 -22.90
N ARG A 132 10.69 -0.07 -21.97
CA ARG A 132 11.75 0.37 -21.05
C ARG A 132 13.13 0.02 -21.61
N PRO A 133 14.05 1.00 -21.71
CA PRO A 133 15.31 0.81 -22.40
C PRO A 133 16.19 -0.26 -21.72
N ILE A 134 16.90 -1.02 -22.56
CA ILE A 134 17.95 -1.97 -22.16
C ILE A 134 19.12 -2.04 -23.16
N ALA A 135 19.06 -1.29 -24.27
CA ALA A 135 20.04 -1.32 -25.35
C ALA A 135 21.48 -1.22 -24.87
N ASP A 136 21.82 -0.23 -24.04
CA ASP A 136 23.19 0.00 -23.57
C ASP A 136 23.76 -1.22 -22.81
N LEU A 137 22.93 -1.89 -22.00
CA LEU A 137 23.33 -3.12 -21.32
C LEU A 137 23.54 -4.27 -22.31
N VAL A 138 22.62 -4.43 -23.28
CA VAL A 138 22.72 -5.48 -24.29
C VAL A 138 23.95 -5.28 -25.17
N ASP A 139 24.28 -4.05 -25.54
CA ASP A 139 25.42 -3.72 -26.38
C ASP A 139 26.74 -3.91 -25.62
N ALA A 140 26.80 -3.53 -24.35
CA ALA A 140 27.93 -3.86 -23.46
C ALA A 140 28.16 -5.38 -23.37
N LEU A 141 27.10 -6.17 -23.17
CA LEU A 141 27.16 -7.63 -23.11
C LEU A 141 27.57 -8.26 -24.45
N ARG A 142 27.08 -7.74 -25.58
CA ARG A 142 27.52 -8.17 -26.92
C ARG A 142 28.99 -7.85 -27.17
N GLY A 143 29.48 -6.71 -26.67
CA GLY A 143 30.90 -6.38 -26.64
C GLY A 143 31.73 -7.48 -25.98
N LEU A 144 31.25 -8.00 -24.85
CA LEU A 144 31.82 -9.14 -24.12
C LEU A 144 31.64 -10.50 -24.82
N GLY A 145 31.02 -10.55 -26.01
CA GLY A 145 30.81 -11.78 -26.78
C GLY A 145 29.55 -12.57 -26.39
N CYS A 146 28.62 -11.95 -25.67
CA CYS A 146 27.32 -12.54 -25.40
C CYS A 146 26.40 -12.51 -26.63
N VAL A 147 25.57 -13.55 -26.76
CA VAL A 147 24.61 -13.69 -27.86
C VAL A 147 23.21 -13.36 -27.35
N ILE A 148 22.72 -12.17 -27.68
CA ILE A 148 21.41 -11.65 -27.22
C ILE A 148 20.63 -11.13 -28.44
N LYS A 149 19.39 -11.59 -28.61
CA LYS A 149 18.45 -11.14 -29.65
C LYS A 149 17.26 -10.44 -29.02
N HIS A 150 16.86 -9.29 -29.58
CA HIS A 150 15.57 -8.69 -29.29
C HIS A 150 14.49 -9.48 -30.06
N LEU A 151 13.40 -9.84 -29.39
CA LEU A 151 12.27 -10.54 -30.02
C LEU A 151 11.16 -9.59 -30.48
N GLY A 152 11.22 -8.33 -30.03
CA GLY A 152 10.33 -7.25 -30.45
C GLY A 152 11.13 -6.04 -30.93
N THR A 153 10.77 -4.85 -30.44
CA THR A 153 11.43 -3.59 -30.79
C THR A 153 12.91 -3.62 -30.38
N PRO A 154 13.86 -3.32 -31.30
CA PRO A 154 15.27 -3.23 -30.96
C PRO A 154 15.54 -2.25 -29.81
N GLY A 155 16.36 -2.66 -28.85
CA GLY A 155 16.73 -1.85 -27.67
C GLY A 155 15.81 -2.04 -26.45
N TYR A 156 14.77 -2.87 -26.59
CA TYR A 156 13.77 -3.14 -25.56
C TYR A 156 13.48 -4.65 -25.41
N PRO A 157 13.12 -5.15 -24.22
CA PRO A 157 12.61 -6.52 -24.07
C PRO A 157 11.36 -6.77 -24.96
N PRO A 158 11.02 -8.03 -25.30
CA PRO A 158 11.63 -9.28 -24.83
C PRO A 158 13.00 -9.59 -25.42
N LEU A 159 13.80 -10.33 -24.66
CA LEU A 159 15.14 -10.77 -25.04
C LEU A 159 15.21 -12.30 -25.13
N ARG A 160 15.96 -12.81 -26.11
CA ARG A 160 16.43 -14.19 -26.17
C ARG A 160 17.94 -14.25 -26.00
N ILE A 161 18.39 -15.04 -25.05
CA ILE A 161 19.79 -15.21 -24.67
C ILE A 161 20.26 -16.60 -25.09
N GLN A 162 21.48 -16.69 -25.63
CA GLN A 162 22.16 -17.93 -25.98
C GLN A 162 23.55 -17.98 -25.34
N SER A 163 24.20 -19.14 -25.35
CA SER A 163 25.55 -19.31 -24.82
C SER A 163 26.56 -18.35 -25.48
N PRO A 164 27.42 -17.68 -24.69
CA PRO A 164 28.38 -16.70 -25.19
C PRO A 164 29.66 -17.34 -25.71
N THR A 165 30.47 -16.53 -26.42
CA THR A 165 31.91 -16.76 -26.58
C THR A 165 32.62 -15.56 -25.96
N LEU A 166 33.02 -15.68 -24.69
CA LEU A 166 33.40 -14.53 -23.87
C LEU A 166 34.73 -13.90 -24.32
N ARG A 167 34.75 -12.57 -24.33
CA ARG A 167 35.92 -11.72 -24.56
C ARG A 167 36.07 -10.77 -23.38
N LEU A 168 37.05 -11.06 -22.52
CA LEU A 168 37.27 -10.35 -21.25
C LEU A 168 38.57 -9.54 -21.24
N ASP A 169 39.27 -9.50 -22.37
CA ASP A 169 40.62 -8.95 -22.56
C ASP A 169 40.64 -7.44 -22.85
N ALA A 170 39.46 -6.84 -23.05
CA ALA A 170 39.29 -5.41 -23.26
C ALA A 170 38.26 -4.83 -22.26
N PRO A 171 38.37 -3.53 -21.91
CA PRO A 171 37.36 -2.87 -21.10
C PRO A 171 35.97 -2.91 -21.75
N VAL A 172 34.95 -3.31 -21.00
CA VAL A 172 33.55 -3.13 -21.41
C VAL A 172 33.13 -1.69 -21.15
N ARG A 173 32.43 -1.08 -22.10
CA ARG A 173 31.96 0.29 -21.98
C ARG A 173 30.46 0.33 -21.73
N VAL A 174 30.03 1.22 -20.85
CA VAL A 174 28.61 1.44 -20.55
C VAL A 174 28.37 2.92 -20.29
N ARG A 175 27.24 3.43 -20.79
CA ARG A 175 26.83 4.82 -20.54
C ARG A 175 26.44 5.05 -19.09
N GLY A 176 26.96 6.13 -18.49
CA GLY A 176 26.70 6.53 -17.12
C GLY A 176 25.42 7.37 -16.94
N ASP A 177 24.91 7.97 -18.01
CA ASP A 177 23.90 9.03 -18.01
C ASP A 177 22.47 8.54 -18.30
N VAL A 178 22.28 7.26 -18.62
CA VAL A 178 20.97 6.68 -18.96
C VAL A 178 20.31 6.00 -17.76
N SER A 179 20.99 5.01 -17.16
CA SER A 179 20.47 4.24 -16.02
C SER A 179 21.59 3.54 -15.25
N SER A 180 21.63 3.75 -13.94
CA SER A 180 22.55 3.01 -13.04
C SER A 180 22.28 1.50 -13.01
N GLN A 181 21.10 1.04 -13.47
CA GLN A 181 20.78 -0.39 -13.51
C GLN A 181 21.65 -1.16 -14.51
N PHE A 182 22.20 -0.51 -15.54
CA PHE A 182 23.07 -1.17 -16.52
C PHE A 182 24.45 -1.44 -15.94
N LEU A 183 25.11 -0.41 -15.39
CA LEU A 183 26.38 -0.55 -14.69
C LEU A 183 26.27 -1.52 -13.51
N THR A 184 25.22 -1.40 -12.69
CA THR A 184 25.06 -2.31 -11.54
C THR A 184 24.77 -3.75 -11.96
N ALA A 185 24.05 -3.99 -13.07
CA ALA A 185 23.89 -5.34 -13.60
C ALA A 185 25.22 -5.97 -14.03
N LEU A 186 26.11 -5.19 -14.69
CA LEU A 186 27.46 -5.66 -15.05
C LEU A 186 28.30 -5.94 -13.81
N LEU A 187 28.31 -5.04 -12.82
CA LEU A 187 29.06 -5.22 -11.56
C LEU A 187 28.62 -6.48 -10.79
N LEU A 188 27.32 -6.79 -10.78
CA LEU A 188 26.79 -7.99 -10.12
C LEU A 188 27.16 -9.28 -10.86
N ALA A 189 27.26 -9.25 -12.19
CA ALA A 189 27.38 -10.44 -13.03
C ALA A 189 28.83 -10.80 -13.42
N LEU A 190 29.69 -9.81 -13.66
CA LEU A 190 31.07 -10.04 -14.07
C LEU A 190 31.92 -10.88 -13.09
N PRO A 191 31.74 -10.78 -11.75
CA PRO A 191 32.46 -11.66 -10.82
C PRO A 191 32.25 -13.15 -11.10
N LEU A 192 31.16 -13.55 -11.75
CA LEU A 192 30.86 -14.96 -12.05
C LEU A 192 31.77 -15.56 -13.13
N VAL A 193 32.41 -14.73 -13.94
CA VAL A 193 33.19 -15.14 -15.12
C VAL A 193 34.60 -14.53 -15.17
N ALA A 194 35.03 -13.80 -14.14
CA ALA A 194 36.30 -13.06 -14.11
C ALA A 194 37.51 -13.99 -13.93
N THR A 195 37.94 -14.68 -14.99
CA THR A 195 39.17 -15.48 -15.02
C THR A 195 40.45 -14.64 -15.08
N GLN A 196 40.31 -13.36 -15.42
CA GLN A 196 41.32 -12.31 -15.39
C GLN A 196 40.67 -11.01 -14.86
N ASP A 197 41.46 -9.96 -14.64
CA ASP A 197 40.92 -8.66 -14.25
C ASP A 197 39.99 -8.15 -15.37
N VAL A 198 38.72 -7.90 -15.04
CA VAL A 198 37.73 -7.36 -15.99
C VAL A 198 37.45 -5.90 -15.65
N THR A 199 37.57 -5.03 -16.64
CA THR A 199 37.40 -3.58 -16.44
C THR A 199 36.12 -3.08 -17.09
N ILE A 200 35.37 -2.24 -16.39
CA ILE A 200 34.22 -1.48 -16.90
C ILE A 200 34.63 -0.01 -16.97
N ASP A 201 34.49 0.60 -18.14
CA ASP A 201 34.62 2.04 -18.37
C ASP A 201 33.23 2.68 -18.48
N VAL A 202 33.01 3.73 -17.68
CA VAL A 202 31.76 4.52 -17.71
C VAL A 202 31.93 5.70 -18.65
N GLU A 203 31.07 5.77 -19.66
CA GLU A 203 31.02 6.87 -20.62
C GLU A 203 30.09 7.98 -20.12
N GLY A 204 30.56 9.22 -20.12
CA GLY A 204 29.79 10.37 -19.66
C GLY A 204 29.71 10.51 -18.14
N GLU A 205 28.77 11.33 -17.67
CA GLU A 205 28.56 11.52 -16.23
C GLU A 205 27.72 10.38 -15.65
N LEU A 206 28.18 9.79 -14.54
CA LEU A 206 27.44 8.76 -13.82
C LEU A 206 26.30 9.37 -13.00
N ILE A 207 25.06 9.05 -13.40
CA ILE A 207 23.85 9.35 -12.62
C ILE A 207 23.54 8.26 -11.60
N SER A 208 22.80 8.62 -10.56
CA SER A 208 22.35 7.73 -9.49
C SER A 208 23.50 6.91 -8.87
N ARG A 209 24.65 7.59 -8.63
CA ARG A 209 25.85 7.06 -7.97
C ARG A 209 25.54 6.25 -6.70
N PRO A 210 24.54 6.60 -5.87
CA PRO A 210 24.26 5.82 -4.67
C PRO A 210 23.83 4.37 -4.93
N TYR A 211 23.16 4.05 -6.04
CA TYR A 211 22.84 2.65 -6.36
C TYR A 211 24.07 1.85 -6.78
N VAL A 212 25.07 2.52 -7.35
CA VAL A 212 26.37 1.90 -7.65
C VAL A 212 27.11 1.64 -6.33
N ALA A 213 27.22 2.65 -5.47
CA ALA A 213 27.81 2.50 -4.13
C ALA A 213 27.16 1.36 -3.32
N LEU A 214 25.82 1.30 -3.33
CA LEU A 214 25.05 0.22 -2.72
C LEU A 214 25.45 -1.16 -3.27
N THR A 215 25.58 -1.26 -4.60
CA THR A 215 25.96 -2.52 -5.27
C THR A 215 27.36 -2.96 -4.88
N LEU A 216 28.31 -2.02 -4.79
CA LEU A 216 29.69 -2.30 -4.38
C LEU A 216 29.76 -2.74 -2.91
N HIS A 217 28.98 -2.12 -2.04
CA HIS A 217 28.88 -2.53 -0.63
C HIS A 217 28.37 -3.97 -0.51
N LEU A 218 27.30 -4.31 -1.24
CA LEU A 218 26.77 -5.68 -1.27
C LEU A 218 27.77 -6.68 -1.84
N LEU A 219 28.45 -6.35 -2.94
CA LEU A 219 29.50 -7.22 -3.50
C LEU A 219 30.61 -7.50 -2.48
N ALA A 220 31.06 -6.47 -1.76
CA ALA A 220 32.07 -6.63 -0.72
C ALA A 220 31.58 -7.55 0.41
N ARG A 221 30.30 -7.43 0.80
CA ARG A 221 29.68 -8.32 1.79
C ARG A 221 29.62 -9.79 1.32
N PHE A 222 29.49 -10.01 0.01
CA PHE A 222 29.55 -11.32 -0.64
C PHE A 222 30.98 -11.70 -1.09
N GLY A 223 32.01 -11.06 -0.54
CA GLY A 223 33.41 -11.45 -0.70
C GLY A 223 34.12 -10.92 -1.95
N VAL A 224 33.49 -10.02 -2.73
CA VAL A 224 34.08 -9.44 -3.94
C VAL A 224 34.32 -7.93 -3.75
N VAL A 225 35.59 -7.54 -3.67
CA VAL A 225 35.98 -6.13 -3.57
C VAL A 225 36.39 -5.61 -4.95
N VAL A 226 35.51 -4.81 -5.55
CA VAL A 226 35.76 -4.15 -6.84
C VAL A 226 36.68 -2.95 -6.63
N ARG A 227 37.76 -2.86 -7.42
CA ARG A 227 38.67 -1.70 -7.40
C ARG A 227 38.06 -0.57 -8.21
N GLN A 228 38.22 0.67 -7.73
CA GLN A 228 37.64 1.85 -8.35
C GLN A 228 38.72 2.88 -8.67
N ALA A 229 38.63 3.48 -9.86
CA ALA A 229 39.36 4.69 -10.22
C ALA A 229 38.32 5.79 -10.49
N GLY A 230 37.93 6.48 -9.42
CA GLY A 230 36.79 7.40 -9.42
C GLY A 230 35.47 6.69 -9.76
N TRP A 231 34.58 7.40 -10.45
CA TRP A 231 33.32 6.86 -10.96
C TRP A 231 33.40 6.47 -12.44
N GLN A 232 34.57 6.62 -13.04
CA GLN A 232 34.83 6.42 -14.47
C GLN A 232 35.25 5.00 -14.79
N ARG A 233 35.84 4.27 -13.84
CA ARG A 233 36.39 2.93 -14.09
C ARG A 233 36.28 2.01 -12.88
N PHE A 234 35.80 0.79 -13.12
CA PHE A 234 35.66 -0.29 -12.14
C PHE A 234 36.42 -1.52 -12.61
N THR A 235 37.20 -2.15 -11.73
CA THR A 235 37.95 -3.37 -12.05
C THR A 235 37.52 -4.50 -11.11
N ILE A 236 36.96 -5.55 -11.69
CA ILE A 236 36.62 -6.80 -11.03
C ILE A 236 37.89 -7.67 -11.02
N PRO A 237 38.43 -8.05 -9.86
CA PRO A 237 39.67 -8.83 -9.79
C PRO A 237 39.53 -10.24 -10.40
N ALA A 238 40.62 -10.73 -10.99
CA ALA A 238 40.76 -12.10 -11.45
C ALA A 238 40.48 -13.11 -10.32
N GLY A 239 39.76 -14.18 -10.64
CA GLY A 239 39.41 -15.23 -9.68
C GLY A 239 38.37 -14.81 -8.63
N SER A 240 37.62 -13.72 -8.87
CA SER A 240 36.52 -13.32 -8.01
C SER A 240 35.51 -14.46 -7.85
N VAL A 241 35.06 -14.70 -6.62
CA VAL A 241 34.04 -15.70 -6.29
C VAL A 241 33.08 -15.09 -5.30
N LEU A 242 31.79 -15.08 -5.62
CA LEU A 242 30.75 -14.71 -4.66
C LEU A 242 30.66 -15.77 -3.56
N ARG A 243 30.71 -15.35 -2.29
CA ARG A 243 30.61 -16.22 -1.12
C ARG A 243 29.48 -15.75 -0.22
N SER A 244 28.73 -16.70 0.33
CA SER A 244 27.68 -16.39 1.28
C SER A 244 28.24 -15.70 2.53
N PRO A 245 27.63 -14.60 3.01
CA PRO A 245 27.93 -14.02 4.31
C PRO A 245 27.30 -14.80 5.49
N GLY A 246 26.67 -15.94 5.23
CA GLY A 246 25.86 -16.73 6.17
C GLY A 246 24.48 -16.11 6.39
N ALA A 247 24.44 -14.87 6.89
CA ALA A 247 23.20 -14.11 7.08
C ALA A 247 23.35 -12.63 6.68
N TYR A 248 22.25 -12.06 6.18
CA TYR A 248 22.16 -10.65 5.83
C TYR A 248 20.75 -10.11 6.13
N ALA A 249 20.69 -9.02 6.91
CA ALA A 249 19.45 -8.31 7.20
C ALA A 249 19.27 -7.16 6.21
N ILE A 250 18.08 -7.08 5.63
CA ILE A 250 17.75 -6.03 4.66
C ILE A 250 17.20 -4.83 5.43
N GLU A 251 17.83 -3.67 5.24
CA GLU A 251 17.39 -2.41 5.84
C GLU A 251 15.98 -2.01 5.35
N PRO A 252 15.20 -1.29 6.15
CA PRO A 252 13.96 -0.66 5.69
C PRO A 252 14.20 0.29 4.50
N ASP A 253 13.24 0.40 3.58
CA ASP A 253 13.42 1.17 2.34
C ASP A 253 13.52 2.68 2.59
N ALA A 254 14.69 3.29 2.33
CA ALA A 254 14.91 4.72 2.53
C ALA A 254 14.08 5.60 1.58
N SER A 255 13.80 5.12 0.37
CA SER A 255 12.89 5.81 -0.56
C SER A 255 11.44 5.74 -0.14
N SER A 256 11.00 4.69 0.58
CA SER A 256 9.67 4.66 1.20
C SER A 256 9.60 5.51 2.46
N ALA A 257 10.72 5.63 3.18
CA ALA A 257 10.83 6.50 4.35
C ALA A 257 10.59 7.98 4.02
N SER A 258 10.94 8.42 2.80
CA SER A 258 10.75 9.81 2.39
C SER A 258 9.31 10.29 2.54
N TYR A 259 8.31 9.45 2.26
CA TYR A 259 6.89 9.81 2.40
C TYR A 259 6.52 10.17 3.84
N PHE A 260 7.04 9.41 4.81
CA PHE A 260 6.76 9.61 6.23
C PHE A 260 7.63 10.72 6.84
N ILE A 261 8.85 10.91 6.32
CA ILE A 261 9.66 12.10 6.64
C ILE A 261 8.93 13.36 6.16
N ALA A 262 8.39 13.37 4.94
CA ALA A 262 7.62 14.50 4.43
C ALA A 262 6.31 14.70 5.20
N LEU A 263 5.58 13.63 5.53
CA LEU A 263 4.37 13.71 6.36
C LEU A 263 4.68 14.36 7.72
N GLY A 264 5.78 13.96 8.37
CA GLY A 264 6.20 14.54 9.64
C GLY A 264 6.59 16.02 9.50
N ALA A 265 7.30 16.37 8.43
CA ALA A 265 7.69 17.74 8.13
C ALA A 265 6.47 18.67 7.94
N ILE A 266 5.37 18.15 7.37
CA ILE A 266 4.13 18.91 7.12
C ILE A 266 3.23 18.94 8.35
N ALA A 267 3.00 17.79 8.99
CA ALA A 267 1.84 17.56 9.84
C ALA A 267 2.15 16.95 11.21
N ALA A 268 3.42 16.69 11.57
CA ALA A 268 3.73 16.12 12.89
C ALA A 268 3.18 16.99 14.03
N ASP A 269 2.61 16.34 15.03
CA ASP A 269 2.22 16.98 16.28
C ASP A 269 3.46 17.42 17.06
N ALA A 270 3.35 18.52 17.80
CA ALA A 270 4.47 19.06 18.59
C ALA A 270 4.97 18.05 19.63
N ASN A 271 4.06 17.25 20.20
CA ASN A 271 4.37 16.29 21.27
C ASN A 271 4.46 14.84 20.79
N ASP A 272 4.12 14.57 19.53
CA ASP A 272 4.07 13.22 18.95
C ASP A 272 4.69 13.22 17.55
N PRO A 273 6.03 13.13 17.44
CA PRO A 273 6.71 13.09 16.15
C PRO A 273 6.44 11.77 15.43
N ILE A 274 6.63 11.78 14.11
CA ILE A 274 6.74 10.53 13.36
C ILE A 274 8.12 9.93 13.63
N ARG A 275 8.14 8.67 14.06
CA ARG A 275 9.36 7.90 14.31
C ARG A 275 9.44 6.73 13.34
N ILE A 276 10.54 6.68 12.58
CA ILE A 276 10.86 5.57 11.68
C ILE A 276 11.94 4.74 12.37
N GLU A 277 11.60 3.51 12.73
CA GLU A 277 12.49 2.57 13.41
C GLU A 277 13.31 1.77 12.38
N HIS A 278 14.48 1.31 12.78
CA HIS A 278 15.43 0.50 12.02
C HIS A 278 16.06 1.16 10.79
N LEU A 279 15.98 2.48 10.70
CA LEU A 279 16.58 3.27 9.64
C LEU A 279 17.21 4.52 10.24
N GLY A 280 18.52 4.68 10.09
CA GLY A 280 19.27 5.78 10.67
C GLY A 280 20.59 6.03 9.93
N THR A 281 21.53 6.70 10.60
CA THR A 281 22.79 7.16 9.98
C THR A 281 23.69 6.06 9.44
N ASP A 282 23.48 4.81 9.86
CA ASP A 282 24.28 3.66 9.43
C ASP A 282 23.79 3.06 8.10
N SER A 283 22.67 3.54 7.55
CA SER A 283 22.11 3.04 6.30
C SER A 283 23.05 3.25 5.12
N ILE A 284 23.17 2.21 4.29
CA ILE A 284 23.94 2.27 3.03
C ILE A 284 23.14 2.87 1.86
N GLN A 285 21.88 3.24 2.08
CA GLN A 285 20.97 3.72 1.05
C GLN A 285 21.13 5.23 0.81
N GLY A 286 21.49 5.61 -0.42
CA GLY A 286 21.65 7.02 -0.78
C GLY A 286 20.42 7.88 -0.59
N ASP A 287 19.24 7.31 -0.80
CA ASP A 287 17.96 8.01 -0.65
C ASP A 287 17.75 8.59 0.76
N LEU A 288 18.48 8.12 1.78
CA LEU A 288 18.45 8.73 3.11
C LEU A 288 18.96 10.19 3.12
N ARG A 289 19.76 10.60 2.12
CA ARG A 289 20.15 12.02 1.91
C ARG A 289 18.95 12.95 1.68
N PHE A 290 17.76 12.40 1.41
CA PHE A 290 16.51 13.13 1.46
C PHE A 290 16.33 13.89 2.79
N VAL A 291 16.82 13.35 3.90
CA VAL A 291 16.80 14.03 5.21
C VAL A 291 17.50 15.40 5.16
N ASP A 292 18.63 15.50 4.45
CA ASP A 292 19.37 16.76 4.34
C ASP A 292 18.61 17.78 3.50
N ALA A 293 17.95 17.35 2.43
CA ALA A 293 17.09 18.21 1.62
C ALA A 293 15.89 18.74 2.44
N VAL A 294 15.24 17.88 3.23
CA VAL A 294 14.10 18.26 4.07
C VAL A 294 14.52 19.17 5.24
N ARG A 295 15.71 18.97 5.81
CA ARG A 295 16.32 19.91 6.76
C ARG A 295 16.62 21.26 6.10
N ALA A 296 17.13 21.27 4.87
CA ALA A 296 17.39 22.50 4.11
C ALA A 296 16.10 23.26 3.78
N MET A 297 14.98 22.56 3.61
CA MET A 297 13.66 23.21 3.53
C MET A 297 13.20 23.80 4.87
N GLY A 298 13.74 23.38 6.02
CA GLY A 298 13.40 23.92 7.34
C GLY A 298 12.67 22.96 8.28
N ALA A 299 12.57 21.68 7.94
CA ALA A 299 12.04 20.66 8.84
C ALA A 299 13.04 20.26 9.93
N HIS A 300 12.53 19.77 11.07
CA HIS A 300 13.36 19.28 12.17
C HIS A 300 13.41 17.75 12.15
N VAL A 301 14.53 17.20 11.65
CA VAL A 301 14.77 15.75 11.63
C VAL A 301 15.94 15.43 12.55
N SER A 302 15.68 14.63 13.57
CA SER A 302 16.73 14.01 14.39
C SER A 302 16.99 12.58 13.90
N ALA A 303 18.25 12.19 13.83
CA ALA A 303 18.67 10.88 13.37
C ALA A 303 19.60 10.25 14.41
N SER A 304 19.36 9.00 14.75
CA SER A 304 20.30 8.13 15.46
C SER A 304 20.86 7.09 14.49
N GLN A 305 21.63 6.12 15.00
CA GLN A 305 22.15 5.02 14.19
C GLN A 305 21.03 4.16 13.58
N ASP A 306 19.93 3.95 14.31
CA ASP A 306 18.87 3.00 13.95
C ASP A 306 17.46 3.63 13.91
N ALA A 307 17.33 4.96 13.98
CA ALA A 307 16.02 5.60 13.91
C ALA A 307 16.07 7.04 13.39
N LEU A 308 14.94 7.48 12.83
CA LEU A 308 14.64 8.88 12.53
C LEU A 308 13.45 9.35 13.37
N ALA A 309 13.51 10.57 13.90
CA ALA A 309 12.34 11.24 14.47
C ALA A 309 12.15 12.61 13.81
N ILE A 310 10.95 12.82 13.28
CA ILE A 310 10.61 13.95 12.42
C ILE A 310 9.55 14.80 13.11
N HIS A 311 9.88 16.08 13.27
CA HIS A 311 8.99 17.11 13.75
C HIS A 311 8.69 18.11 12.62
N ARG A 312 7.51 18.73 12.73
CA ARG A 312 7.05 19.76 11.81
C ARG A 312 8.02 20.96 11.85
N GLY A 313 8.26 21.57 10.69
CA GLY A 313 9.02 22.81 10.57
C GLY A 313 8.36 23.80 9.61
N LEU A 314 8.90 25.02 9.54
CA LEU A 314 8.49 25.99 8.54
C LEU A 314 9.24 25.70 7.25
N LEU A 315 8.51 25.26 6.23
CA LEU A 315 9.12 24.85 4.96
C LEU A 315 9.36 26.05 4.04
N HIS A 316 10.54 26.11 3.43
CA HIS A 316 10.97 27.09 2.45
C HIS A 316 11.32 26.40 1.14
N GLY A 317 11.08 27.09 0.02
CA GLY A 317 11.46 26.60 -1.29
C GLY A 317 12.98 26.50 -1.42
N ILE A 318 13.46 25.44 -2.07
CA ILE A 318 14.89 25.19 -2.29
C ILE A 318 15.19 24.94 -3.77
N ASP A 319 16.44 25.13 -4.16
CA ASP A 319 16.94 24.72 -5.47
C ASP A 319 18.01 23.64 -5.28
N ILE A 320 17.72 22.42 -5.75
CA ILE A 320 18.52 21.24 -5.41
C ILE A 320 18.79 20.34 -6.63
N ASP A 321 20.01 19.82 -6.66
CA ASP A 321 20.38 18.68 -7.50
C ASP A 321 19.89 17.38 -6.84
N ALA A 322 19.01 16.66 -7.53
CA ALA A 322 18.37 15.46 -7.00
C ALA A 322 19.09 14.14 -7.36
N ASN A 323 20.28 14.19 -7.97
CA ASN A 323 20.99 13.01 -8.45
C ASN A 323 21.42 12.03 -7.32
N ASP A 324 21.57 12.54 -6.10
CA ASP A 324 22.00 11.77 -4.92
C ASP A 324 20.86 10.99 -4.21
N PHE A 325 19.60 11.27 -4.54
CA PHE A 325 18.44 10.58 -3.98
C PHE A 325 17.28 10.57 -4.99
N PRO A 326 17.54 10.08 -6.23
CA PRO A 326 16.69 10.36 -7.38
C PRO A 326 15.29 9.76 -7.28
N ASP A 327 15.09 8.77 -6.41
CA ASP A 327 13.83 8.08 -6.20
C ASP A 327 13.01 8.76 -5.08
N ALA A 328 13.64 9.14 -3.97
CA ALA A 328 13.05 9.97 -2.91
C ALA A 328 12.75 11.43 -3.34
N ALA A 329 13.45 11.95 -4.36
CA ALA A 329 13.25 13.33 -4.83
C ALA A 329 11.83 13.62 -5.33
N MET A 330 11.05 12.61 -5.76
CA MET A 330 9.62 12.79 -6.08
C MET A 330 8.82 13.28 -4.87
N THR A 331 9.22 12.88 -3.66
CA THR A 331 8.57 13.33 -2.44
C THR A 331 8.83 14.81 -2.16
N LEU A 332 9.98 15.37 -2.58
CA LEU A 332 10.22 16.82 -2.50
C LEU A 332 9.27 17.59 -3.40
N ALA A 333 8.90 17.04 -4.56
CA ALA A 333 7.93 17.68 -5.45
C ALA A 333 6.56 17.84 -4.77
N ALA A 334 6.11 16.84 -4.03
CA ALA A 334 4.88 16.93 -3.23
C ALA A 334 5.06 17.85 -2.00
N LEU A 335 6.22 17.80 -1.34
CA LEU A 335 6.54 18.66 -0.19
C LEU A 335 6.59 20.15 -0.56
N ALA A 336 7.00 20.47 -1.79
CA ALA A 336 7.04 21.83 -2.33
C ALA A 336 5.68 22.54 -2.33
N LEU A 337 4.56 21.80 -2.30
CA LEU A 337 3.22 22.38 -2.16
C LEU A 337 3.02 23.12 -0.83
N TYR A 338 3.85 22.82 0.17
CA TYR A 338 3.75 23.35 1.53
C TYR A 338 4.84 24.37 1.87
N ALA A 339 5.74 24.65 0.92
CA ALA A 339 6.87 25.52 1.11
C ALA A 339 6.51 27.01 0.95
N GLN A 340 7.27 27.90 1.59
CA GLN A 340 7.30 29.32 1.29
C GLN A 340 8.23 29.57 0.11
N GLY A 341 7.63 29.89 -1.04
CA GLY A 341 8.35 30.11 -2.29
C GLY A 341 8.58 28.84 -3.12
N PRO A 342 9.10 28.98 -4.35
CA PRO A 342 9.21 27.89 -5.30
C PRO A 342 10.35 26.92 -4.95
N THR A 343 10.16 25.64 -5.25
CA THR A 343 11.19 24.61 -5.19
C THR A 343 11.59 24.17 -6.60
N THR A 344 12.88 24.09 -6.90
CA THR A 344 13.42 23.58 -8.16
C THR A 344 14.17 22.27 -7.91
N LEU A 345 13.79 21.20 -8.60
CA LEU A 345 14.50 19.93 -8.65
C LEU A 345 15.22 19.83 -10.00
N ARG A 346 16.55 19.67 -9.99
CA ARG A 346 17.41 19.54 -11.19
C ARG A 346 17.96 18.12 -11.33
N ASN A 347 18.49 17.79 -12.51
CA ASN A 347 19.16 16.52 -12.83
C ASN A 347 18.27 15.29 -12.64
N ILE A 348 16.98 15.42 -12.99
CA ILE A 348 15.99 14.35 -12.90
C ILE A 348 15.59 13.76 -14.25
N ALA A 349 16.40 13.94 -15.32
CA ALA A 349 16.09 13.43 -16.67
C ALA A 349 15.68 11.94 -16.69
N SER A 350 16.30 11.11 -15.83
CA SER A 350 15.99 9.69 -15.71
C SER A 350 14.52 9.39 -15.37
N TRP A 351 13.79 10.33 -14.77
CA TRP A 351 12.37 10.19 -14.42
C TRP A 351 11.46 9.96 -15.63
N ARG A 352 11.87 10.40 -16.82
CA ARG A 352 11.07 10.26 -18.05
C ARG A 352 10.94 8.82 -18.54
N VAL A 353 11.92 7.98 -18.20
CA VAL A 353 12.05 6.59 -18.73
C VAL A 353 11.85 5.52 -17.66
N LYS A 354 11.24 5.87 -16.53
CA LYS A 354 10.92 4.95 -15.43
C LYS A 354 9.54 4.30 -15.68
N GLU A 355 8.81 3.97 -14.62
CA GLU A 355 7.49 3.35 -14.69
C GLU A 355 6.51 4.15 -15.58
N THR A 356 6.48 5.46 -15.41
CA THR A 356 5.83 6.46 -16.29
C THR A 356 6.84 7.58 -16.60
N ASP A 357 6.45 8.55 -17.44
CA ASP A 357 7.15 9.84 -17.47
C ASP A 357 6.78 10.63 -16.20
N ARG A 358 7.59 10.46 -15.15
CA ARG A 358 7.31 11.01 -13.82
C ARG A 358 7.40 12.53 -13.77
N ILE A 359 8.16 13.18 -14.66
CA ILE A 359 8.20 14.64 -14.72
C ILE A 359 6.84 15.15 -15.18
N THR A 360 6.39 14.64 -16.33
CA THR A 360 5.09 15.00 -16.92
C THR A 360 3.92 14.65 -16.02
N ALA A 361 3.93 13.44 -15.44
CA ALA A 361 2.90 13.00 -14.50
C ALA A 361 2.85 13.90 -13.25
N MET A 362 4.00 14.17 -12.60
CA MET A 362 4.02 15.02 -11.41
C MET A 362 3.59 16.45 -11.72
N ALA A 363 4.03 17.03 -12.85
CA ALA A 363 3.60 18.35 -13.27
C ALA A 363 2.08 18.41 -13.52
N CYS A 364 1.50 17.40 -14.18
CA CYS A 364 0.07 17.28 -14.40
C CYS A 364 -0.71 17.25 -13.07
N GLU A 365 -0.35 16.33 -12.18
CA GLU A 365 -1.12 16.07 -10.96
C GLU A 365 -0.98 17.20 -9.91
N LEU A 366 0.20 17.82 -9.79
CA LEU A 366 0.39 18.97 -8.89
C LEU A 366 -0.38 20.22 -9.36
N ARG A 367 -0.50 20.44 -10.68
CA ARG A 367 -1.32 21.55 -11.22
C ARG A 367 -2.80 21.39 -10.86
N LYS A 368 -3.33 20.16 -10.80
CA LYS A 368 -4.71 19.90 -10.37
C LYS A 368 -4.97 20.35 -8.93
N LEU A 369 -3.97 20.25 -8.06
CA LEU A 369 -4.03 20.69 -6.67
C LEU A 369 -3.92 22.23 -6.51
N GLY A 370 -3.66 22.96 -7.59
CA GLY A 370 -3.59 24.42 -7.64
C GLY A 370 -2.18 24.99 -7.70
N ALA A 371 -1.14 24.15 -7.75
CA ALA A 371 0.24 24.61 -7.88
C ALA A 371 0.53 25.14 -9.29
N THR A 372 1.51 26.04 -9.40
CA THR A 372 2.09 26.40 -10.70
C THR A 372 3.36 25.59 -10.90
N VAL A 373 3.42 24.82 -11.98
CA VAL A 373 4.54 23.92 -12.24
C VAL A 373 5.11 24.19 -13.62
N GLU A 374 6.41 24.46 -13.66
CA GLU A 374 7.24 24.50 -14.86
C GLU A 374 8.05 23.21 -14.93
N GLU A 375 8.08 22.59 -16.11
CA GLU A 375 8.81 21.35 -16.34
C GLU A 375 9.71 21.50 -17.58
N GLY A 376 10.91 20.95 -17.50
CA GLY A 376 11.83 20.86 -18.63
C GLY A 376 12.39 19.46 -18.78
N PRO A 377 13.37 19.24 -19.68
CA PRO A 377 13.89 17.92 -19.99
C PRO A 377 14.38 17.14 -18.77
N ASP A 378 14.97 17.84 -17.80
CA ASP A 378 15.66 17.28 -16.64
C ASP A 378 15.40 18.04 -15.34
N PHE A 379 14.37 18.89 -15.31
CA PHE A 379 14.01 19.67 -14.12
C PHE A 379 12.50 19.81 -13.92
N LEU A 380 12.13 20.11 -12.68
CA LEU A 380 10.78 20.46 -12.28
C LEU A 380 10.84 21.63 -11.29
N ARG A 381 10.16 22.73 -11.58
CA ARG A 381 10.05 23.91 -10.72
C ARG A 381 8.60 24.11 -10.28
N ILE A 382 8.36 24.09 -8.98
CA ILE A 382 7.03 24.05 -8.38
C ILE A 382 6.87 25.26 -7.49
N ALA A 383 5.94 26.14 -7.83
CA ALA A 383 5.44 27.17 -6.93
C ALA A 383 4.20 26.64 -6.17
N PRO A 384 4.16 26.79 -4.84
CA PRO A 384 3.04 26.30 -4.03
C PRO A 384 1.71 26.93 -4.46
N PRO A 385 0.57 26.24 -4.24
CA PRO A 385 -0.75 26.74 -4.59
C PRO A 385 -1.08 28.02 -3.80
N THR A 386 -1.57 29.04 -4.50
CA THR A 386 -2.20 30.21 -3.86
C THR A 386 -3.60 29.88 -3.35
N CYS A 387 -4.28 28.94 -4.03
CA CYS A 387 -5.56 28.38 -3.63
C CYS A 387 -5.57 26.88 -3.92
N TRP A 388 -5.79 26.08 -2.87
CA TRP A 388 -5.87 24.63 -2.98
C TRP A 388 -7.17 24.20 -3.65
N LYS A 389 -7.11 23.10 -4.40
CA LYS A 389 -8.26 22.50 -5.09
C LYS A 389 -8.40 21.03 -4.73
N THR A 390 -9.65 20.55 -4.73
CA THR A 390 -9.94 19.11 -4.72
C THR A 390 -9.42 18.50 -6.02
N ALA A 391 -8.70 17.39 -5.93
CA ALA A 391 -8.16 16.72 -7.12
C ALA A 391 -8.34 15.20 -7.04
N SER A 392 -8.67 14.61 -8.18
CA SER A 392 -8.49 13.18 -8.46
C SER A 392 -7.13 12.99 -9.12
N ILE A 393 -6.30 12.18 -8.49
CA ILE A 393 -4.91 11.96 -8.87
C ILE A 393 -4.79 10.67 -9.67
N HIS A 394 -4.37 10.78 -10.93
CA HIS A 394 -4.01 9.61 -11.72
C HIS A 394 -2.62 9.11 -11.28
N THR A 395 -2.50 7.82 -11.01
CA THR A 395 -1.24 7.23 -10.55
C THR A 395 -0.37 6.69 -11.68
N TYR A 396 -0.92 6.55 -12.89
CA TYR A 396 -0.20 6.02 -14.06
C TYR A 396 0.43 4.64 -13.82
N ASP A 397 -0.19 3.83 -12.95
CA ASP A 397 0.37 2.56 -12.46
C ASP A 397 1.79 2.71 -11.84
N ASP A 398 2.07 3.88 -11.28
CA ASP A 398 3.32 4.20 -10.60
C ASP A 398 3.11 4.41 -9.11
N HIS A 399 3.52 3.41 -8.33
CA HIS A 399 3.57 3.44 -6.86
C HIS A 399 4.06 4.77 -6.27
N ARG A 400 5.06 5.43 -6.86
CA ARG A 400 5.60 6.68 -6.32
C ARG A 400 4.65 7.86 -6.53
N MET A 401 3.87 7.88 -7.61
CA MET A 401 2.84 8.89 -7.82
C MET A 401 1.78 8.80 -6.72
N ALA A 402 1.28 7.58 -6.45
CA ALA A 402 0.29 7.34 -5.39
C ALA A 402 0.79 7.80 -4.00
N MET A 403 1.99 7.35 -3.62
CA MET A 403 2.54 7.63 -2.28
C MET A 403 2.95 9.09 -2.09
N CYS A 404 3.53 9.74 -3.10
CA CYS A 404 3.85 11.17 -3.03
C CYS A 404 2.58 12.02 -2.95
N CYS A 405 1.59 11.74 -3.79
CA CYS A 405 0.37 12.54 -3.84
C CYS A 405 -0.56 12.31 -2.65
N ALA A 406 -0.39 11.22 -1.86
CA ALA A 406 -1.07 11.06 -0.58
C ALA A 406 -0.78 12.24 0.38
N LEU A 407 0.41 12.84 0.30
CA LEU A 407 0.78 14.02 1.08
C LEU A 407 -0.13 15.22 0.82
N ALA A 408 -0.78 15.31 -0.34
CA ALA A 408 -1.74 16.38 -0.63
C ALA A 408 -2.97 16.36 0.29
N ALA A 409 -3.26 15.24 0.96
CA ALA A 409 -4.31 15.17 1.98
C ALA A 409 -4.01 16.05 3.21
N CYS A 410 -2.77 16.51 3.40
CA CYS A 410 -2.39 17.44 4.47
C CYS A 410 -2.67 18.91 4.14
N ASN A 411 -3.38 19.20 3.04
CA ASN A 411 -3.61 20.56 2.59
C ASN A 411 -4.33 21.42 3.66
N PRO A 412 -3.90 22.68 3.86
CA PRO A 412 -4.48 23.57 4.87
C PRO A 412 -5.93 23.98 4.58
N ALA A 413 -6.42 23.79 3.35
CA ALA A 413 -7.80 24.06 2.98
C ALA A 413 -8.78 22.95 3.40
N ALA A 414 -8.27 21.86 4.00
CA ALA A 414 -9.05 20.69 4.40
C ALA A 414 -9.94 20.13 3.28
N LEU A 415 -9.41 20.14 2.05
CA LEU A 415 -10.07 19.57 0.87
C LEU A 415 -9.70 18.09 0.73
N PRO A 416 -10.65 17.20 0.38
CA PRO A 416 -10.33 15.81 0.13
C PRO A 416 -9.49 15.65 -1.14
N VAL A 417 -8.71 14.57 -1.20
CA VAL A 417 -7.92 14.15 -2.36
C VAL A 417 -8.27 12.71 -2.71
N ARG A 418 -8.47 12.41 -4.00
CA ARG A 418 -8.69 11.04 -4.48
C ARG A 418 -7.41 10.52 -5.11
N ILE A 419 -6.98 9.33 -4.71
CA ILE A 419 -5.90 8.58 -5.37
C ILE A 419 -6.53 7.47 -6.20
N GLU A 420 -6.35 7.51 -7.53
CA GLU A 420 -6.87 6.48 -8.42
C GLU A 420 -5.94 5.27 -8.48
N GLN A 421 -6.50 4.07 -8.59
CA GLN A 421 -5.75 2.81 -8.62
C GLN A 421 -4.65 2.74 -7.53
N PRO A 422 -5.01 2.96 -6.25
CA PRO A 422 -4.04 3.00 -5.14
C PRO A 422 -3.28 1.69 -4.97
N GLY A 423 -3.79 0.56 -5.49
CA GLY A 423 -3.13 -0.73 -5.45
C GLY A 423 -1.76 -0.79 -6.14
N CYS A 424 -1.42 0.18 -7.00
CA CYS A 424 -0.08 0.24 -7.62
C CYS A 424 1.07 0.34 -6.59
N VAL A 425 0.79 0.76 -5.35
CA VAL A 425 1.78 0.76 -4.24
C VAL A 425 2.34 -0.63 -3.93
N ALA A 426 1.64 -1.70 -4.26
CA ALA A 426 2.07 -3.09 -4.07
C ALA A 426 3.42 -3.43 -4.72
N LYS A 427 3.87 -2.63 -5.69
CA LYS A 427 5.19 -2.77 -6.29
C LYS A 427 6.34 -2.65 -5.29
N THR A 428 6.20 -1.81 -4.26
CA THR A 428 7.28 -1.55 -3.29
C THR A 428 6.82 -1.47 -1.84
N PHE A 429 5.53 -1.23 -1.60
CA PHE A 429 4.99 -1.05 -0.26
C PHE A 429 3.49 -1.42 -0.22
N PRO A 430 3.15 -2.72 -0.27
CA PRO A 430 1.75 -3.17 -0.30
C PRO A 430 0.87 -2.63 0.82
N THR A 431 1.43 -2.45 2.02
CA THR A 431 0.73 -1.95 3.21
C THR A 431 0.89 -0.43 3.41
N PHE A 432 1.21 0.33 2.35
CA PHE A 432 1.46 1.77 2.44
C PHE A 432 0.27 2.52 3.06
N PHE A 433 -0.95 2.30 2.57
CA PHE A 433 -2.12 3.04 3.06
C PHE A 433 -2.52 2.62 4.48
N ASP A 434 -2.30 1.35 4.86
CA ASP A 434 -2.50 0.89 6.23
C ASP A 434 -1.53 1.61 7.18
N THR A 435 -0.25 1.68 6.78
CA THR A 435 0.79 2.41 7.52
C THR A 435 0.50 3.91 7.56
N TRP A 436 0.00 4.48 6.46
CA TRP A 436 -0.42 5.87 6.38
C TRP A 436 -1.53 6.17 7.38
N PHE A 437 -2.63 5.39 7.39
CA PHE A 437 -3.74 5.63 8.32
C PHE A 437 -3.39 5.35 9.79
N ALA A 438 -2.33 4.57 10.06
CA ALA A 438 -1.82 4.37 11.41
C ALA A 438 -1.18 5.64 12.01
N VAL A 439 -0.63 6.53 11.19
CA VAL A 439 0.07 7.74 11.66
C VAL A 439 -0.49 9.06 11.16
N ALA A 440 -1.31 9.06 10.11
CA ALA A 440 -1.98 10.24 9.57
C ALA A 440 -3.42 10.32 10.12
N HIS A 441 -3.67 11.29 11.00
CA HIS A 441 -4.93 11.41 11.72
C HIS A 441 -5.80 12.53 11.14
N SER A 442 -6.98 12.14 10.65
CA SER A 442 -8.04 13.06 10.24
C SER A 442 -8.97 13.39 11.39
N ALA A 443 -9.53 14.60 11.41
CA ALA A 443 -10.59 14.90 12.36
C ALA A 443 -11.84 14.05 12.03
N SER A 444 -12.47 13.47 13.05
CA SER A 444 -13.59 12.52 12.87
C SER A 444 -14.68 13.06 11.92
N LYS A 445 -15.08 14.33 12.05
CA LYS A 445 -16.07 14.98 11.18
C LYS A 445 -15.73 14.99 9.67
N HIS A 446 -14.45 14.86 9.31
CA HIS A 446 -13.99 14.83 7.92
C HIS A 446 -13.88 13.41 7.36
N ILE A 447 -13.94 12.39 8.22
CA ILE A 447 -13.95 11.00 7.79
C ILE A 447 -15.36 10.69 7.25
N PRO A 448 -15.49 10.27 5.98
CA PRO A 448 -16.79 10.04 5.36
C PRO A 448 -17.51 8.83 5.96
N VAL A 449 -18.84 8.95 6.08
CA VAL A 449 -19.72 7.87 6.52
C VAL A 449 -20.86 7.69 5.52
N LEU A 450 -21.11 6.44 5.11
CA LEU A 450 -22.30 6.03 4.37
C LEU A 450 -23.19 5.23 5.34
N CYS A 451 -24.38 5.75 5.64
CA CYS A 451 -25.32 5.08 6.54
C CYS A 451 -26.31 4.23 5.74
N ILE A 452 -26.56 3.00 6.21
CA ILE A 452 -27.59 2.10 5.66
C ILE A 452 -28.49 1.65 6.82
N ASP A 453 -29.59 2.37 6.99
CA ASP A 453 -30.62 2.03 7.96
C ASP A 453 -31.73 1.21 7.33
N GLY A 454 -32.40 0.37 8.11
CA GLY A 454 -33.54 -0.39 7.61
C GLY A 454 -34.00 -1.47 8.59
N PRO A 455 -35.15 -2.11 8.31
CA PRO A 455 -35.64 -3.19 9.14
C PRO A 455 -34.74 -4.43 9.03
N THR A 456 -34.93 -5.39 9.94
CA THR A 456 -34.23 -6.67 9.87
C THR A 456 -34.62 -7.41 8.58
N ALA A 457 -33.65 -8.17 8.03
CA ALA A 457 -33.78 -8.97 6.80
C ALA A 457 -33.98 -8.19 5.50
N SER A 458 -33.80 -6.85 5.48
CA SER A 458 -33.84 -6.04 4.26
C SER A 458 -32.63 -6.20 3.33
N GLY A 459 -31.55 -6.87 3.78
CA GLY A 459 -30.30 -7.00 3.02
C GLY A 459 -29.23 -5.94 3.34
N LYS A 460 -29.47 -5.06 4.32
CA LYS A 460 -28.57 -3.99 4.77
C LYS A 460 -27.11 -4.42 4.99
N GLY A 461 -26.88 -5.52 5.71
CA GLY A 461 -25.51 -6.00 6.00
C GLY A 461 -24.77 -6.47 4.75
N THR A 462 -25.48 -7.14 3.82
CA THR A 462 -24.90 -7.57 2.55
C THR A 462 -24.53 -6.37 1.68
N LEU A 463 -25.43 -5.39 1.56
CA LEU A 463 -25.20 -4.15 0.81
C LEU A 463 -24.04 -3.35 1.42
N ALA A 464 -24.00 -3.24 2.76
CA ALA A 464 -22.95 -2.53 3.48
C ALA A 464 -21.57 -3.14 3.26
N ALA A 465 -21.44 -4.47 3.40
CA ALA A 465 -20.18 -5.17 3.19
C ALA A 465 -19.68 -5.04 1.75
N ALA A 466 -20.58 -5.13 0.76
CA ALA A 466 -20.23 -4.97 -0.65
C ALA A 466 -19.74 -3.55 -0.98
N LEU A 467 -20.45 -2.51 -0.50
CA LEU A 467 -20.07 -1.12 -0.70
C LEU A 467 -18.75 -0.78 0.02
N ALA A 468 -18.57 -1.24 1.25
CA ALA A 468 -17.34 -1.01 1.99
C ALA A 468 -16.12 -1.63 1.32
N ARG A 469 -16.27 -2.86 0.81
CA ARG A 469 -15.23 -3.52 0.01
C ARG A 469 -14.87 -2.73 -1.25
N ARG A 470 -15.87 -2.21 -1.96
CA ARG A 470 -15.67 -1.42 -3.18
C ARG A 470 -15.05 -0.04 -2.91
N LEU A 471 -15.36 0.57 -1.77
CA LEU A 471 -14.83 1.87 -1.33
C LEU A 471 -13.50 1.78 -0.58
N GLY A 472 -13.12 0.59 -0.10
CA GLY A 472 -12.00 0.41 0.84
C GLY A 472 -12.30 0.94 2.24
N TYR A 473 -13.56 1.05 2.63
CA TYR A 473 -14.00 1.60 3.92
C TYR A 473 -14.14 0.52 4.99
N HIS A 474 -14.11 0.94 6.25
CA HIS A 474 -14.48 0.09 7.39
C HIS A 474 -15.98 -0.20 7.38
N VAL A 475 -16.40 -1.28 8.05
CA VAL A 475 -17.82 -1.63 8.23
C VAL A 475 -18.17 -1.61 9.71
N LEU A 476 -19.31 -1.00 10.04
CA LEU A 476 -19.96 -1.15 11.34
C LEU A 476 -21.28 -1.91 11.19
N ASP A 477 -21.30 -3.18 11.60
CA ASP A 477 -22.55 -3.90 11.92
C ASP A 477 -22.97 -3.55 13.34
N SER A 478 -23.79 -2.51 13.46
CA SER A 478 -24.32 -2.12 14.76
C SER A 478 -25.16 -3.23 15.39
N GLY A 479 -25.79 -4.09 14.59
CA GLY A 479 -26.54 -5.24 15.09
C GLY A 479 -25.63 -6.29 15.76
N ALA A 480 -24.41 -6.48 15.24
CA ALA A 480 -23.44 -7.38 15.85
C ALA A 480 -23.07 -6.94 17.26
N LEU A 481 -22.87 -5.64 17.49
CA LEU A 481 -22.57 -5.11 18.83
C LEU A 481 -23.68 -5.42 19.85
N TYR A 482 -24.96 -5.27 19.46
CA TYR A 482 -26.07 -5.64 20.34
C TYR A 482 -26.19 -7.15 20.57
N ARG A 483 -25.80 -7.98 19.58
CA ARG A 483 -25.72 -9.44 19.74
C ARG A 483 -24.59 -9.85 20.67
N ILE A 484 -23.42 -9.20 20.56
CA ILE A 484 -22.31 -9.40 21.49
C ILE A 484 -22.72 -8.98 22.90
N ALA A 485 -23.40 -7.84 23.06
CA ALA A 485 -23.91 -7.39 24.34
C ALA A 485 -24.89 -8.39 24.98
N ALA A 486 -25.82 -8.92 24.18
CA ALA A 486 -26.75 -9.95 24.63
C ALA A 486 -26.04 -11.25 25.03
N LEU A 487 -25.08 -11.71 24.23
CA LEU A 487 -24.30 -12.91 24.53
C LEU A 487 -23.45 -12.73 25.80
N ALA A 488 -22.81 -11.58 25.98
CA ALA A 488 -22.02 -11.26 27.17
C ALA A 488 -22.90 -11.24 28.43
N ALA A 489 -24.07 -10.61 28.36
CA ALA A 489 -25.03 -10.57 29.45
C ALA A 489 -25.54 -11.98 29.81
N GLU A 490 -25.85 -12.79 28.80
CA GLU A 490 -26.28 -14.18 29.00
C GLU A 490 -25.20 -15.05 29.64
N ARG A 491 -23.94 -14.94 29.19
CA ARG A 491 -22.80 -15.67 29.78
C ARG A 491 -22.57 -15.32 31.26
N GLN A 492 -22.92 -14.10 31.66
CA GLN A 492 -22.81 -13.63 33.05
C GLN A 492 -24.10 -13.85 33.87
N GLY A 493 -25.12 -14.51 33.30
CA GLY A 493 -26.39 -14.78 33.99
C GLY A 493 -27.22 -13.52 34.28
N LEU A 494 -27.00 -12.42 33.55
CA LEU A 494 -27.73 -11.17 33.75
C LEU A 494 -29.15 -11.25 33.17
N ARG A 495 -30.12 -10.63 33.84
CA ARG A 495 -31.50 -10.52 33.34
C ARG A 495 -31.54 -9.61 32.11
N ILE A 496 -32.11 -10.09 31.01
CA ILE A 496 -32.31 -9.27 29.80
C ILE A 496 -33.65 -8.54 29.91
N GLY A 497 -33.60 -7.21 30.04
CA GLY A 497 -34.77 -6.35 30.23
C GLY A 497 -34.45 -5.14 31.10
N PRO A 498 -35.46 -4.30 31.43
CA PRO A 498 -35.26 -3.09 32.23
C PRO A 498 -34.59 -3.35 33.58
N GLU A 499 -34.89 -4.47 34.23
CA GLU A 499 -34.30 -4.82 35.54
C GLU A 499 -32.78 -5.08 35.49
N GLY A 500 -32.25 -5.58 34.38
CA GLY A 500 -30.82 -5.84 34.21
C GLY A 500 -30.08 -4.76 33.43
N GLU A 501 -30.77 -3.71 32.99
CA GLU A 501 -30.24 -2.67 32.11
C GLU A 501 -28.92 -2.05 32.62
N THR A 502 -28.88 -1.67 33.90
CA THR A 502 -27.70 -1.05 34.51
C THR A 502 -26.51 -2.01 34.58
N ALA A 503 -26.78 -3.29 34.91
CA ALA A 503 -25.74 -4.31 35.00
C ALA A 503 -25.15 -4.61 33.61
N ILE A 504 -25.99 -4.73 32.58
CA ILE A 504 -25.55 -4.93 31.19
C ILE A 504 -24.72 -3.73 30.72
N ALA A 505 -25.18 -2.50 30.95
CA ALA A 505 -24.45 -1.31 30.56
C ALA A 505 -23.07 -1.20 31.22
N THR A 506 -22.93 -1.66 32.47
CA THR A 506 -21.66 -1.67 33.22
C THR A 506 -20.70 -2.76 32.76
N LEU A 507 -21.22 -3.87 32.23
CA LEU A 507 -20.43 -4.99 31.70
C LEU A 507 -19.70 -4.60 30.41
N LEU A 508 -20.37 -3.89 29.50
CA LEU A 508 -19.88 -3.69 28.13
C LEU A 508 -18.48 -3.05 28.02
N PRO A 509 -18.13 -2.00 28.80
CA PRO A 509 -16.78 -1.43 28.75
C PRO A 509 -15.66 -2.41 29.13
N GLN A 510 -15.99 -3.47 29.87
CA GLN A 510 -15.05 -4.49 30.35
C GLN A 510 -14.79 -5.57 29.30
N CYS A 511 -15.69 -5.74 28.34
CA CYS A 511 -15.55 -6.72 27.26
C CYS A 511 -14.46 -6.29 26.26
N LYS A 512 -13.59 -7.24 25.88
CA LYS A 512 -12.65 -7.08 24.77
C LYS A 512 -13.28 -7.64 23.49
N ILE A 513 -13.84 -6.74 22.69
CA ILE A 513 -14.41 -7.07 21.38
C ILE A 513 -13.38 -6.81 20.28
N VAL A 514 -13.11 -7.80 19.44
CA VAL A 514 -12.25 -7.68 18.26
C VAL A 514 -13.00 -8.21 17.04
N PHE A 515 -13.09 -7.38 16.00
CA PHE A 515 -13.58 -7.78 14.68
C PHE A 515 -12.36 -8.04 13.79
N ASP A 516 -12.25 -9.25 13.27
CA ASP A 516 -11.12 -9.67 12.43
C ASP A 516 -11.67 -10.44 11.22
N GLN A 517 -11.68 -9.79 10.06
CA GLN A 517 -12.28 -10.31 8.82
C GLN A 517 -13.72 -10.81 9.06
N ASP A 518 -13.97 -12.10 8.86
CA ASP A 518 -15.29 -12.73 9.05
C ASP A 518 -15.53 -13.22 10.48
N LYS A 519 -14.55 -13.05 11.38
CA LYS A 519 -14.57 -13.51 12.76
C LYS A 519 -14.82 -12.37 13.76
N VAL A 520 -15.51 -12.74 14.83
CA VAL A 520 -15.79 -11.87 15.96
C VAL A 520 -15.31 -12.55 17.23
N TRP A 521 -14.43 -11.87 17.96
CA TRP A 521 -13.88 -12.34 19.22
C TRP A 521 -14.44 -11.53 20.39
N LEU A 522 -14.82 -12.23 21.46
CA LEU A 522 -15.25 -11.66 22.72
C LEU A 522 -14.40 -12.28 23.83
N ASP A 523 -13.61 -11.44 24.51
CA ASP A 523 -12.72 -11.85 25.61
C ASP A 523 -11.76 -13.00 25.21
N GLY A 524 -11.30 -12.97 23.96
CA GLY A 524 -10.37 -13.97 23.39
C GLY A 524 -11.05 -15.23 22.85
N ALA A 525 -12.37 -15.39 22.98
CA ALA A 525 -13.12 -16.50 22.40
C ALA A 525 -13.77 -16.10 21.07
N ASP A 526 -13.68 -16.98 20.07
CA ASP A 526 -14.41 -16.82 18.81
C ASP A 526 -15.92 -17.01 19.08
N VAL A 527 -16.70 -15.95 18.88
CA VAL A 527 -18.15 -15.91 19.08
C VAL A 527 -18.94 -15.74 17.78
N THR A 528 -18.27 -15.88 16.64
CA THR A 528 -18.79 -15.62 15.30
C THR A 528 -20.14 -16.31 15.04
N GLU A 529 -20.23 -17.61 15.30
CA GLU A 529 -21.47 -18.37 15.11
C GLU A 529 -22.47 -18.15 16.26
N ALA A 530 -21.98 -17.97 17.49
CA ALA A 530 -22.84 -17.73 18.64
C ALA A 530 -23.69 -16.45 18.48
N ILE A 531 -23.08 -15.36 17.99
CA ILE A 531 -23.77 -14.09 17.73
C ILE A 531 -24.68 -14.14 16.50
N ARG A 532 -24.65 -15.23 15.70
CA ARG A 532 -25.53 -15.44 14.54
C ARG A 532 -26.70 -16.38 14.84
N SER A 533 -26.82 -16.89 16.07
CA SER A 533 -27.92 -17.74 16.51
C SER A 533 -29.25 -16.99 16.65
N GLU A 534 -30.38 -17.68 16.44
CA GLU A 534 -31.72 -17.10 16.62
C GLU A 534 -31.95 -16.58 18.04
N ARG A 535 -31.50 -17.36 19.03
CA ARG A 535 -31.59 -16.97 20.45
C ARG A 535 -30.88 -15.64 20.70
N CYS A 536 -29.65 -15.49 20.21
CA CYS A 536 -28.89 -14.25 20.37
C CYS A 536 -29.53 -13.08 19.60
N ALA A 537 -30.07 -13.32 18.40
CA ALA A 537 -30.78 -12.31 17.63
C ALA A 537 -32.05 -11.80 18.34
N MET A 538 -32.79 -12.69 19.01
CA MET A 538 -33.96 -12.35 19.83
C MET A 538 -33.57 -11.50 21.05
N LEU A 539 -32.56 -11.94 21.81
CA LEU A 539 -32.08 -11.21 22.99
C LEU A 539 -31.50 -9.85 22.62
N ALA A 540 -30.75 -9.74 21.52
CA ALA A 540 -30.23 -8.47 21.01
C ALA A 540 -31.34 -7.45 20.70
N SER A 541 -32.50 -7.91 20.24
CA SER A 541 -33.65 -7.03 20.00
C SER A 541 -34.12 -6.37 21.29
N GLN A 542 -34.16 -7.12 22.40
CA GLN A 542 -34.53 -6.62 23.73
C GLN A 542 -33.45 -5.70 24.29
N VAL A 543 -32.17 -6.12 24.21
CA VAL A 543 -31.02 -5.33 24.69
C VAL A 543 -30.92 -3.99 23.95
N SER A 544 -31.15 -3.97 22.64
CA SER A 544 -31.09 -2.74 21.83
C SER A 544 -32.17 -1.70 22.15
N ALA A 545 -33.21 -2.08 22.90
CA ALA A 545 -34.26 -1.18 23.35
C ALA A 545 -33.93 -0.49 24.69
N LEU A 546 -32.88 -0.93 25.40
CA LEU A 546 -32.51 -0.42 26.72
C LEU A 546 -31.64 0.85 26.62
N PRO A 547 -32.10 2.02 27.10
CA PRO A 547 -31.38 3.30 26.93
C PRO A 547 -29.93 3.33 27.46
N ALA A 548 -29.65 2.75 28.63
CA ALA A 548 -28.32 2.72 29.23
C ALA A 548 -27.36 1.85 28.43
N VAL A 549 -27.84 0.74 27.85
CA VAL A 549 -27.03 -0.12 26.98
C VAL A 549 -26.66 0.61 25.69
N ARG A 550 -27.62 1.29 25.05
CA ARG A 550 -27.35 2.10 23.85
C ARG A 550 -26.30 3.18 24.13
N ARG A 551 -26.43 3.86 25.27
CA ARG A 551 -25.46 4.88 25.71
C ARG A 551 -24.07 4.30 25.95
N ALA A 552 -23.98 3.10 26.54
CA ALA A 552 -22.70 2.42 26.76
C ALA A 552 -22.02 1.98 25.45
N LEU A 553 -22.80 1.67 24.40
CA LEU A 553 -22.27 1.31 23.08
C LEU A 553 -22.00 2.50 22.16
N LEU A 554 -22.50 3.69 22.50
CA LEU A 554 -22.45 4.87 21.63
C LEU A 554 -21.02 5.24 21.24
N ASP A 555 -20.11 5.30 22.22
CA ASP A 555 -18.71 5.66 21.97
C ASP A 555 -17.98 4.58 21.17
N VAL A 556 -18.33 3.31 21.39
CA VAL A 556 -17.81 2.17 20.61
C VAL A 556 -18.25 2.29 19.16
N GLN A 557 -19.54 2.52 18.91
CA GLN A 557 -20.08 2.69 17.56
C GLN A 557 -19.45 3.88 16.85
N ARG A 558 -19.28 5.02 17.53
CA ARG A 558 -18.63 6.20 16.97
C ARG A 558 -17.14 5.98 16.67
N ALA A 559 -16.46 5.16 17.47
CA ALA A 559 -15.05 4.83 17.27
C ALA A 559 -14.79 4.02 15.97
N PHE A 560 -15.80 3.44 15.33
CA PHE A 560 -15.65 2.82 14.00
C PHE A 560 -15.41 3.85 12.89
N ARG A 561 -15.74 5.14 13.12
CA ARG A 561 -15.49 6.21 12.15
C ARG A 561 -14.00 6.55 12.11
N THR A 562 -13.26 5.73 11.37
CA THR A 562 -11.81 5.83 11.16
C THR A 562 -11.49 5.97 9.67
N SER A 563 -10.33 6.53 9.35
CA SER A 563 -9.89 6.67 7.95
C SER A 563 -9.66 5.29 7.33
N PRO A 564 -9.95 5.11 6.02
CA PRO A 564 -10.37 6.13 5.04
C PRO A 564 -11.85 6.52 5.10
N GLY A 565 -12.70 5.75 5.77
CA GLY A 565 -14.14 5.98 5.84
C GLY A 565 -14.88 4.82 6.47
N LEU A 566 -16.20 4.98 6.62
CA LEU A 566 -17.07 4.00 7.26
C LEU A 566 -18.35 3.76 6.44
N VAL A 567 -18.75 2.50 6.30
CA VAL A 567 -20.12 2.12 5.96
C VAL A 567 -20.77 1.57 7.23
N ALA A 568 -21.79 2.27 7.73
CA ALA A 568 -22.46 1.93 8.97
C ALA A 568 -23.86 1.37 8.69
N ASP A 569 -24.13 0.13 9.08
CA ASP A 569 -25.44 -0.49 8.91
C ASP A 569 -26.16 -0.74 10.23
N GLY A 570 -27.42 -0.28 10.28
CA GLY A 570 -28.17 -0.26 11.53
C GLY A 570 -29.62 0.13 11.35
N ARG A 571 -30.17 0.80 12.36
CA ARG A 571 -31.57 1.25 12.42
C ARG A 571 -31.70 2.75 12.61
N ASP A 572 -30.66 3.36 13.16
CA ASP A 572 -30.58 4.77 13.54
C ASP A 572 -29.18 5.36 13.28
N MET A 573 -28.46 4.81 12.31
CA MET A 573 -27.12 5.25 11.94
C MET A 573 -27.16 6.68 11.39
N GLY A 574 -28.09 6.99 10.48
CA GLY A 574 -28.25 8.31 9.88
C GLY A 574 -29.03 9.31 10.73
N THR A 575 -29.77 8.85 11.74
CA THR A 575 -30.60 9.72 12.62
C THR A 575 -29.90 10.10 13.92
N VAL A 576 -29.21 9.15 14.57
CA VAL A 576 -28.64 9.34 15.92
C VAL A 576 -27.12 9.28 15.92
N LEU A 577 -26.52 8.30 15.25
CA LEU A 577 -25.08 8.03 15.37
C LEU A 577 -24.24 8.98 14.50
N PHE A 578 -24.61 9.12 13.22
CA PHE A 578 -23.92 9.89 12.20
C PHE A 578 -24.92 10.78 11.43
N PRO A 579 -25.55 11.76 12.11
CA PRO A 579 -26.47 12.70 11.47
C PRO A 579 -25.78 13.60 10.43
N ASP A 580 -24.45 13.67 10.42
CA ASP A 580 -23.62 14.39 9.45
C ASP A 580 -23.17 13.51 8.26
N ALA A 581 -23.61 12.25 8.17
CA ALA A 581 -23.26 11.36 7.07
C ALA A 581 -23.69 11.95 5.70
N PRO A 582 -22.76 12.09 4.72
CA PRO A 582 -23.08 12.65 3.40
C PRO A 582 -24.13 11.89 2.59
N LEU A 583 -24.28 10.60 2.85
CA LEU A 583 -25.31 9.75 2.26
C LEU A 583 -25.91 8.84 3.32
N LYS A 584 -27.24 8.89 3.44
CA LYS A 584 -28.04 8.05 4.32
C LYS A 584 -29.05 7.32 3.46
N ILE A 585 -29.00 6.00 3.48
CA ILE A 585 -29.95 5.13 2.78
C ILE A 585 -30.89 4.56 3.83
N PHE A 586 -32.19 4.65 3.58
CA PHE A 586 -33.17 3.84 4.29
C PHE A 586 -33.61 2.69 3.37
N LEU A 587 -33.00 1.54 3.57
CA LEU A 587 -33.23 0.33 2.79
C LEU A 587 -34.49 -0.37 3.27
N ASN A 588 -35.45 -0.53 2.37
CA ASN A 588 -36.70 -1.22 2.62
C ASN A 588 -36.85 -2.45 1.71
N ALA A 589 -37.68 -3.39 2.16
CA ALA A 589 -38.17 -4.50 1.36
C ALA A 589 -39.53 -4.94 1.92
N SER A 590 -40.42 -5.44 1.07
CA SER A 590 -41.72 -5.96 1.51
C SER A 590 -41.53 -7.04 2.59
N ALA A 591 -42.47 -7.12 3.54
CA ALA A 591 -42.38 -8.12 4.61
C ALA A 591 -42.33 -9.55 4.06
N GLU A 592 -43.10 -9.80 3.00
CA GLU A 592 -43.12 -11.06 2.26
C GLU A 592 -41.75 -11.41 1.67
N GLU A 593 -41.09 -10.46 1.01
CA GLU A 593 -39.79 -10.70 0.39
C GLU A 593 -38.70 -10.92 1.45
N ARG A 594 -38.74 -10.16 2.55
CA ARG A 594 -37.85 -10.37 3.69
C ARG A 594 -38.07 -11.75 4.34
N ALA A 595 -39.32 -12.19 4.47
CA ALA A 595 -39.66 -13.52 4.97
C ALA A 595 -39.13 -14.61 4.03
N ARG A 596 -39.27 -14.46 2.71
CA ARG A 596 -38.70 -15.38 1.70
C ARG A 596 -37.19 -15.50 1.82
N ARG A 597 -36.47 -14.37 1.88
CA ARG A 597 -35.00 -14.34 2.04
C ARG A 597 -34.57 -15.01 3.35
N ARG A 598 -35.27 -14.73 4.45
CA ARG A 598 -34.98 -15.30 5.77
C ARG A 598 -35.26 -16.80 5.81
N HIS A 599 -36.37 -17.25 5.23
CA HIS A 599 -36.72 -18.66 5.11
C HIS A 599 -35.65 -19.43 4.34
N ALA A 600 -35.20 -18.91 3.19
CA ALA A 600 -34.13 -19.54 2.41
C ALA A 600 -32.83 -19.70 3.23
N GLN A 601 -32.44 -18.70 4.03
CA GLN A 601 -31.29 -18.78 4.93
C GLN A 601 -31.45 -19.83 6.04
N LEU A 602 -32.64 -19.95 6.62
CA LEU A 602 -32.94 -20.92 7.68
C LEU A 602 -32.98 -22.35 7.16
N VAL A 603 -33.60 -22.56 6.00
CA VAL A 603 -33.63 -23.86 5.30
C VAL A 603 -32.21 -24.32 4.96
N ALA A 604 -31.35 -23.43 4.45
CA ALA A 604 -29.95 -23.75 4.18
C ALA A 604 -29.15 -24.17 5.43
N ARG A 605 -29.64 -23.82 6.63
CA ARG A 605 -29.06 -24.19 7.93
C ARG A 605 -29.80 -25.35 8.62
N GLY A 606 -30.75 -26.00 7.94
CA GLY A 606 -31.51 -27.13 8.47
C GLY A 606 -32.59 -26.76 9.50
N VAL A 607 -33.02 -25.49 9.56
CA VAL A 607 -34.09 -25.02 10.45
C VAL A 607 -35.42 -24.99 9.70
N SER A 608 -36.47 -25.59 10.27
CA SER A 608 -37.82 -25.63 9.70
C SER A 608 -38.71 -24.53 10.29
N THR A 609 -39.22 -23.62 9.44
CA THR A 609 -40.20 -22.58 9.79
C THR A 609 -41.13 -22.37 8.60
N THR A 610 -42.32 -21.79 8.80
CA THR A 610 -43.20 -21.40 7.67
C THR A 610 -42.90 -19.97 7.20
N LEU A 611 -43.24 -19.66 5.94
CA LEU A 611 -43.12 -18.29 5.41
C LEU A 611 -44.09 -17.31 6.10
N ASP A 612 -45.31 -17.77 6.42
CA ASP A 612 -46.35 -16.95 7.02
C ASP A 612 -45.97 -16.54 8.45
N ASP A 613 -45.45 -17.49 9.25
CA ASP A 613 -44.97 -17.20 10.62
C ASP A 613 -43.81 -16.19 10.60
N LEU A 614 -42.85 -16.38 9.69
CA LEU A 614 -41.73 -15.44 9.53
C LEU A 614 -42.20 -14.04 9.10
N CYS A 615 -43.19 -13.96 8.21
CA CYS A 615 -43.75 -12.69 7.77
C CYS A 615 -44.42 -11.96 8.94
N ALA A 616 -45.27 -12.66 9.70
CA ALA A 616 -45.94 -12.11 10.87
C ALA A 616 -44.94 -11.64 11.94
N ASP A 617 -43.91 -12.44 12.24
CA ASP A 617 -42.85 -12.10 13.19
C ASP A 617 -42.07 -10.85 12.78
N LEU A 618 -41.73 -10.73 11.49
CA LEU A 618 -41.05 -9.55 10.95
C LEU A 618 -41.93 -8.30 11.01
N MET A 619 -43.21 -8.40 10.68
CA MET A 619 -44.16 -7.29 10.75
C MET A 619 -44.35 -6.80 12.20
N GLU A 620 -44.53 -7.71 13.15
CA GLU A 620 -44.69 -7.37 14.57
C GLU A 620 -43.40 -6.78 15.15
N ARG A 621 -42.24 -7.28 14.71
CA ARG A 621 -40.95 -6.67 15.05
C ARG A 621 -40.83 -5.24 14.51
N ASP A 622 -41.17 -5.01 13.25
CA ASP A 622 -41.09 -3.67 12.66
C ASP A 622 -42.02 -2.67 13.35
N ARG A 623 -43.24 -3.10 13.73
CA ARG A 623 -44.17 -2.29 14.51
C ARG A 623 -43.58 -1.88 15.86
N ARG A 624 -42.99 -2.83 16.59
CA ARG A 624 -42.30 -2.56 17.86
C ARG A 624 -41.11 -1.63 17.67
N ASP A 625 -40.31 -1.83 16.63
CA ASP A 625 -39.10 -1.04 16.38
C ASP A 625 -39.41 0.39 15.96
N ARG A 626 -40.49 0.61 15.21
CA ARG A 626 -40.99 1.95 14.82
C ARG A 626 -41.60 2.72 15.98
N SER A 627 -42.18 2.03 16.96
CA SER A 627 -42.87 2.63 18.10
C SER A 627 -41.99 2.82 19.35
N ARG A 628 -40.68 2.56 19.27
CA ARG A 628 -39.76 2.75 20.39
C ARG A 628 -39.65 4.23 20.78
N SER A 629 -39.57 4.50 22.09
CA SER A 629 -39.34 5.85 22.62
C SER A 629 -37.93 6.37 22.36
N VAL A 630 -36.95 5.46 22.18
CA VAL A 630 -35.54 5.79 21.91
C VAL A 630 -35.10 5.14 20.61
N ALA A 631 -34.49 5.93 19.72
CA ALA A 631 -33.98 5.50 18.43
C ALA A 631 -34.98 4.64 17.61
N PRO A 632 -36.19 5.19 17.32
CA PRO A 632 -37.19 4.47 16.54
C PRO A 632 -36.68 4.15 15.13
N LEU A 633 -37.14 3.05 14.55
CA LEU A 633 -36.84 2.70 13.16
C LEU A 633 -37.58 3.66 12.21
N VAL A 634 -36.97 4.79 11.91
CA VAL A 634 -37.49 5.79 10.98
C VAL A 634 -36.39 6.27 10.05
N PRO A 635 -36.70 6.59 8.79
CA PRO A 635 -35.73 7.23 7.90
C PRO A 635 -35.29 8.58 8.48
N ALA A 636 -34.01 8.91 8.32
CA ALA A 636 -33.56 10.28 8.55
C ALA A 636 -34.25 11.24 7.57
N GLN A 637 -34.38 12.50 7.96
CA GLN A 637 -35.11 13.51 7.17
C GLN A 637 -34.53 13.68 5.75
N ASP A 638 -33.23 13.52 5.60
CA ASP A 638 -32.46 13.61 4.36
C ASP A 638 -32.07 12.23 3.78
N ALA A 639 -32.66 11.15 4.28
CA ALA A 639 -32.37 9.80 3.78
C ALA A 639 -32.98 9.56 2.39
N VAL A 640 -32.22 8.89 1.53
CA VAL A 640 -32.73 8.34 0.27
C VAL A 640 -33.41 7.01 0.56
N LEU A 641 -34.68 6.88 0.17
CA LEU A 641 -35.42 5.63 0.32
C LEU A 641 -35.05 4.69 -0.82
N LEU A 642 -34.66 3.46 -0.48
CA LEU A 642 -34.37 2.40 -1.46
C LEU A 642 -35.22 1.18 -1.16
N ASP A 643 -36.18 0.87 -2.02
CA ASP A 643 -36.89 -0.41 -1.99
C ASP A 643 -36.16 -1.42 -2.87
N ASN A 644 -35.57 -2.45 -2.26
CA ASN A 644 -34.85 -3.51 -2.97
C ASN A 644 -35.66 -4.81 -3.12
N SER A 645 -36.99 -4.76 -2.99
CA SER A 645 -37.83 -5.96 -3.09
C SER A 645 -37.68 -6.65 -4.45
N ALA A 646 -37.55 -5.88 -5.53
CA ALA A 646 -37.40 -6.37 -6.90
C ALA A 646 -35.95 -6.30 -7.43
N LEU A 647 -35.00 -5.86 -6.59
CA LEU A 647 -33.61 -5.67 -6.99
C LEU A 647 -32.75 -6.82 -6.47
N SER A 648 -31.80 -7.24 -7.28
CA SER A 648 -30.64 -8.02 -6.83
C SER A 648 -29.75 -7.20 -5.90
N VAL A 649 -28.81 -7.91 -5.24
CA VAL A 649 -27.81 -7.25 -4.39
C VAL A 649 -26.91 -6.36 -5.25
N GLU A 650 -26.52 -6.84 -6.42
CA GLU A 650 -25.65 -6.15 -7.36
C GLU A 650 -26.29 -4.86 -7.88
N GLU A 651 -27.57 -4.90 -8.30
CA GLU A 651 -28.31 -3.71 -8.72
C GLU A 651 -28.44 -2.69 -7.58
N SER A 652 -28.68 -3.16 -6.35
CA SER A 652 -28.73 -2.30 -5.17
C SER A 652 -27.37 -1.64 -4.89
N VAL A 653 -26.27 -2.37 -5.07
CA VAL A 653 -24.91 -1.86 -4.90
C VAL A 653 -24.58 -0.80 -5.94
N GLU A 654 -24.87 -1.02 -7.23
CA GLU A 654 -24.63 -0.03 -8.28
C GLU A 654 -25.42 1.25 -8.05
N LEU A 655 -26.70 1.13 -7.70
CA LEU A 655 -27.53 2.32 -7.46
C LEU A 655 -27.01 3.18 -6.30
N VAL A 656 -26.64 2.54 -5.17
CA VAL A 656 -26.07 3.27 -4.03
C VAL A 656 -24.68 3.79 -4.35
N TRP A 657 -23.89 3.08 -5.14
CA TRP A 657 -22.60 3.54 -5.64
C TRP A 657 -22.72 4.83 -6.46
N ASP A 658 -23.67 4.89 -7.39
CA ASP A 658 -23.90 6.07 -8.22
C ASP A 658 -24.34 7.27 -7.38
N TRP A 659 -25.27 7.07 -6.43
CA TRP A 659 -25.65 8.11 -5.48
C TRP A 659 -24.47 8.58 -4.62
N TRP A 660 -23.58 7.67 -4.22
CA TRP A 660 -22.37 8.03 -3.49
C TRP A 660 -21.46 8.91 -4.34
N GLN A 661 -21.16 8.52 -5.60
CA GLN A 661 -20.30 9.31 -6.48
C GLN A 661 -20.82 10.73 -6.71
N GLN A 662 -22.14 10.90 -6.86
CA GLN A 662 -22.77 12.21 -7.02
C GLN A 662 -22.63 13.13 -5.79
N ARG A 663 -22.43 12.55 -4.59
CA ARG A 663 -22.24 13.29 -3.33
C ARG A 663 -20.78 13.62 -3.05
N ARG A 664 -19.84 13.02 -3.78
CA ARG A 664 -18.40 13.26 -3.61
C ARG A 664 -17.94 14.43 -4.47
N PRO A 665 -16.91 15.18 -4.03
CA PRO A 665 -16.37 16.29 -4.81
C PRO A 665 -15.58 15.86 -6.07
N PHE A 666 -15.61 14.56 -6.38
CA PHE A 666 -14.96 13.93 -7.52
C PHE A 666 -15.97 13.28 -8.48
N GLY A 667 -17.27 13.50 -8.27
CA GLY A 667 -18.29 13.05 -9.21
C GLY A 667 -18.03 13.63 -10.60
N LEU A 668 -18.37 12.86 -11.65
CA LEU A 668 -18.25 13.30 -13.03
C LEU A 668 -19.01 14.63 -13.18
N THR A 669 -18.28 15.74 -13.31
CA THR A 669 -18.81 16.88 -14.06
C THR A 669 -19.03 16.35 -15.47
N GLY A 670 -20.30 16.24 -15.84
CA GLY A 670 -20.75 15.61 -17.08
C GLY A 670 -20.15 16.17 -18.35
#